data_AF-A0A9D5ZEX6-F1
#
_entry.id   AF-A0A9D5ZEX6-F1
#
_cell.length_a   1.000
_cell.length_b   1.000
_cell.length_c   1.000
_cell.angle_alpha   90.00
_cell.angle_beta   90.00
_cell.angle_gamma   90.00
#
_symmetry.space_group_name_H-M   'P 1'
#
loop_
_entity.id
_entity.type
_entity.pdbx_description
1 polymer ?
#
loop_
_entity_poly.entity_id
_entity_poly.type
_entity_poly.pdbx_seq_one_letter_code
_entity_poly.pdbx_strand_id
1 'polypeptide(L)'
;MNARAPEDLDRPTRYEAPQRRYYCDRHGSGGGCPGGPDPAGHCQESGQCTPVLKGGRWRCARSPVDGPPCGPGPFPDGRCGMPLSPCLPRSTPATLRGRLTRMALLLTLGLGLLLLSGSWRFDLISPGPVASVHSTLADCGRCHASAASGPWGWITVALGGGRQPEVDLLCRRCHDPGGPHAGSPHSLDPALLALRVEGTSRKVPVSPPSCGGCHREHRGREAVLTDTPGDPFCNRCHRRSVTAFSRDHPPFAEYGRHRQRGLGYNHATHQRKHFQEARLGDRVPGGCASCHPPDADGGARLTHGFTAACGGCHTEEIVGKGRAGARGLEFLVVPGLDLVALRRQGARIGEWPAAAEGRIPPLMRLFLETDPRFRRAWAELGERDLLDLDGAPAEVVAAVTEVAWAVKAWLWEIDRGGHAAVTARIDRILPDWPRLVGWEAIVGMMPVDAVRVARETWFPHLAEEMGLRRRGESPALPPALPPVTALPREGAEATGAGGAVAAESDGDDLLLDDPEGDSLLPAEDDPLLVAEDEGAGEGEASFPEASPAQLPANDEEWSLGGGWYRQGFALRYRPGGHGDPYLRAWLEVASRLPSTGSGGALFSHLGDPGAVGGCLRCHRAVAGEGEVSLRWHAWAPQAGERPFSRFSHAPHTAQAGPPNCSGCHRLEPVPTAPEKRPLPPVSGGLQAITSDGCAACHRPGGADDSCRSCHRYHVTINLPASRACSQLAPETLMRRCGAS
;
A
#
# COMPACT_ATOMS: atom_id res chain seq x y z
N MET A 1 -70.74 36.37 -55.93
CA MET A 1 -70.97 37.79 -55.63
C MET A 1 -69.61 38.39 -55.29
N ASN A 2 -68.96 39.29 -56.02
CA ASN A 2 -69.33 40.25 -57.06
C ASN A 2 -68.14 40.36 -58.04
N ALA A 3 -68.37 40.17 -59.33
CA ALA A 3 -68.51 41.22 -60.35
C ALA A 3 -67.16 41.70 -60.93
N ARG A 4 -66.93 41.35 -62.20
CA ARG A 4 -65.87 41.86 -63.08
C ARG A 4 -66.07 43.35 -63.37
N ALA A 5 -64.97 44.06 -63.59
CA ALA A 5 -64.88 45.18 -64.54
C ALA A 5 -63.64 44.94 -65.44
N PRO A 6 -63.75 45.08 -66.78
CA PRO A 6 -62.63 45.03 -67.73
C PRO A 6 -62.11 46.46 -68.04
N GLU A 7 -61.18 46.57 -69.00
CA GLU A 7 -60.45 47.78 -69.47
C GLU A 7 -59.12 47.97 -68.71
N ASP A 8 -57.93 48.00 -69.33
CA ASP A 8 -57.56 48.68 -70.59
C ASP A 8 -56.31 48.01 -71.20
N LEU A 9 -56.37 47.65 -72.48
CA LEU A 9 -55.26 47.19 -73.32
C LEU A 9 -55.01 48.27 -74.37
N ASP A 10 -54.03 49.16 -74.16
CA ASP A 10 -52.99 49.50 -75.16
C ASP A 10 -52.12 50.69 -74.73
N ARG A 11 -50.85 50.42 -74.42
CA ARG A 11 -49.70 51.24 -74.86
C ARG A 11 -48.43 50.42 -74.65
N PRO A 12 -47.62 50.20 -75.68
CA PRO A 12 -46.35 49.50 -75.52
C PRO A 12 -45.39 50.40 -74.75
N THR A 13 -45.32 50.21 -73.42
CA THR A 13 -44.23 50.75 -72.61
C THR A 13 -42.94 50.14 -73.15
N ARG A 14 -42.10 50.97 -73.78
CA ARG A 14 -40.75 50.55 -74.20
C ARG A 14 -40.08 49.86 -73.02
N TYR A 15 -39.70 48.61 -73.22
CA TYR A 15 -39.16 47.68 -72.23
C TYR A 15 -38.10 48.36 -71.33
N GLU A 16 -38.45 48.67 -70.08
CA GLU A 16 -37.49 49.14 -69.09
C GLU A 16 -36.60 47.95 -68.69
N ALA A 17 -35.33 47.99 -69.09
CA ALA A 17 -34.41 46.90 -68.78
C ALA A 17 -34.29 46.71 -67.25
N PRO A 18 -34.59 45.52 -66.69
CA PRO A 18 -34.65 45.28 -65.25
C PRO A 18 -33.31 45.44 -64.51
N GLN A 19 -32.22 45.60 -65.25
CA GLN A 19 -30.85 45.75 -64.77
C GLN A 19 -30.48 47.23 -64.43
N ARG A 20 -31.35 48.21 -64.76
CA ARG A 20 -31.04 49.64 -64.59
C ARG A 20 -31.30 50.09 -63.14
N ARG A 21 -30.38 50.89 -62.59
CA ARG A 21 -30.45 51.40 -61.20
C ARG A 21 -31.50 52.50 -61.03
N TYR A 22 -31.77 53.24 -62.11
CA TYR A 22 -32.71 54.35 -62.15
C TYR A 22 -33.60 54.24 -63.39
N TYR A 23 -34.82 54.76 -63.29
CA TYR A 23 -35.76 54.91 -64.40
C TYR A 23 -36.33 56.33 -64.43
N CYS A 24 -36.79 56.77 -65.60
CA CYS A 24 -37.33 58.11 -65.78
C CYS A 24 -38.85 58.08 -65.74
N ASP A 25 -39.43 58.75 -64.75
CA ASP A 25 -40.87 58.90 -64.59
C ASP A 25 -41.23 60.35 -64.95
N ARG A 26 -41.67 60.60 -66.18
CA ARG A 26 -42.05 61.96 -66.65
C ARG A 26 -43.22 62.50 -65.81
N HIS A 27 -42.91 63.22 -64.73
CA HIS A 27 -43.90 63.86 -63.83
C HIS A 27 -45.07 62.94 -63.41
N GLY A 28 -44.80 61.66 -63.14
CA GLY A 28 -45.83 60.71 -62.64
C GLY A 28 -46.81 60.20 -63.70
N SER A 29 -46.58 60.49 -64.99
CA SER A 29 -47.47 60.09 -66.10
C SER A 29 -47.13 58.72 -66.72
N GLY A 30 -46.17 57.98 -66.17
CA GLY A 30 -45.91 56.58 -66.55
C GLY A 30 -45.26 56.36 -67.92
N GLY A 31 -44.84 57.43 -68.62
CA GLY A 31 -44.14 57.35 -69.90
C GLY A 31 -42.63 57.56 -69.78
N GLY A 32 -41.82 56.53 -70.01
CA GLY A 32 -40.36 56.62 -70.03
C GLY A 32 -39.82 57.50 -71.15
N CYS A 33 -38.70 58.22 -70.92
CA CYS A 33 -38.03 59.00 -71.96
C CYS A 33 -37.12 58.12 -72.83
N PRO A 34 -36.90 58.46 -74.13
CA PRO A 34 -36.09 57.65 -75.04
C PRO A 34 -34.63 57.50 -74.59
N GLY A 35 -34.02 58.56 -74.06
CA GLY A 35 -32.63 58.54 -73.59
C GLY A 35 -32.40 57.77 -72.28
N GLY A 36 -33.42 57.69 -71.41
CA GLY A 36 -33.27 57.17 -70.05
C GLY A 36 -32.29 57.99 -69.18
N PRO A 37 -32.11 57.60 -67.90
CA PRO A 37 -31.14 58.24 -67.03
C PRO A 37 -29.73 57.64 -67.22
N ASP A 38 -28.70 58.42 -66.89
CA ASP A 38 -27.32 57.92 -66.80
C ASP A 38 -27.12 56.98 -65.57
N PRO A 39 -25.97 56.28 -65.44
CA PRO A 39 -25.69 55.44 -64.28
C PRO A 39 -25.63 56.17 -62.93
N ALA A 40 -25.48 57.50 -62.93
CA ALA A 40 -25.46 58.34 -61.75
C ALA A 40 -26.86 58.84 -61.33
N GLY A 41 -27.86 58.76 -62.22
CA GLY A 41 -29.23 59.21 -61.99
C GLY A 41 -29.57 60.58 -62.58
N HIS A 42 -28.86 61.06 -63.61
CA HIS A 42 -29.17 62.31 -64.32
C HIS A 42 -29.96 62.08 -65.61
N CYS A 43 -30.88 63.00 -65.93
CA CYS A 43 -31.63 62.99 -67.18
C CYS A 43 -30.76 63.45 -68.35
N GLN A 44 -30.74 62.67 -69.43
CA GLN A 44 -29.92 62.95 -70.62
C GLN A 44 -30.69 63.68 -71.75
N GLU A 45 -32.00 63.90 -71.62
CA GLU A 45 -32.84 64.49 -72.66
C GLU A 45 -32.89 66.02 -72.55
N SER A 46 -32.78 66.73 -73.68
CA SER A 46 -32.75 68.20 -73.73
C SER A 46 -33.87 68.85 -74.57
N GLY A 47 -34.65 68.09 -75.36
CA GLY A 47 -35.73 68.65 -76.19
C GLY A 47 -36.67 67.60 -76.80
N GLN A 48 -37.81 68.02 -77.36
CA GLN A 48 -38.87 67.10 -77.85
C GLN A 48 -38.46 66.17 -79.01
N CYS A 49 -37.36 66.48 -79.69
CA CYS A 49 -36.73 65.60 -80.68
C CYS A 49 -35.21 65.77 -80.63
N THR A 50 -34.47 64.77 -81.09
CA THR A 50 -33.02 64.90 -81.36
C THR A 50 -32.84 65.25 -82.84
N PRO A 51 -32.48 66.50 -83.20
CA PRO A 51 -32.32 66.88 -84.60
C PRO A 51 -31.22 66.08 -85.29
N VAL A 52 -31.38 65.79 -86.57
CA VAL A 52 -30.38 65.06 -87.37
C VAL A 52 -29.86 65.96 -88.48
N LEU A 53 -28.54 66.02 -88.64
CA LEU A 53 -27.89 66.81 -89.67
C LEU A 53 -28.00 66.08 -91.03
N LYS A 54 -28.75 66.64 -91.98
CA LYS A 54 -28.88 66.10 -93.33
C LYS A 54 -28.64 67.19 -94.37
N GLY A 55 -27.60 67.03 -95.18
CA GLY A 55 -27.25 67.98 -96.26
C GLY A 55 -26.90 69.37 -95.74
N GLY A 56 -26.13 69.46 -94.65
CA GLY A 56 -25.63 70.72 -94.08
C GLY A 56 -26.65 71.54 -93.27
N ARG A 57 -27.91 71.06 -93.13
CA ARG A 57 -28.94 71.72 -92.32
C ARG A 57 -29.55 70.74 -91.32
N TRP A 58 -29.73 71.18 -90.07
CA TRP A 58 -30.41 70.40 -89.05
C TRP A 58 -31.88 70.26 -89.40
N ARG A 59 -32.39 69.03 -89.32
CA ARG A 59 -33.82 68.74 -89.51
C ARG A 59 -34.39 68.09 -88.25
N CYS A 60 -35.61 68.49 -87.91
CA CYS A 60 -36.37 67.85 -86.85
C CYS A 60 -36.56 66.38 -87.20
N ALA A 61 -36.13 65.47 -86.31
CA ALA A 61 -36.27 64.03 -86.49
C ALA A 61 -37.38 63.43 -85.60
N ARG A 62 -38.39 64.25 -85.25
CA ARG A 62 -39.54 63.76 -84.49
C ARG A 62 -40.30 62.73 -85.33
N SER A 63 -40.53 61.56 -84.76
CA SER A 63 -41.30 60.48 -85.40
C SER A 63 -42.75 60.94 -85.61
N PRO A 64 -43.42 60.57 -86.72
CA PRO A 64 -44.86 60.84 -86.92
C PRO A 64 -45.73 60.29 -85.79
N VAL A 65 -45.26 59.25 -85.11
CA VAL A 65 -45.94 58.60 -83.97
C VAL A 65 -45.90 59.49 -82.70
N ASP A 66 -44.89 60.34 -82.57
CA ASP A 66 -44.69 61.22 -81.40
C ASP A 66 -45.30 62.63 -81.61
N GLY A 67 -45.95 62.88 -82.75
CA GLY A 67 -46.61 64.14 -83.12
C GLY A 67 -45.98 64.87 -84.32
N PRO A 68 -46.57 66.01 -84.75
CA PRO A 68 -46.07 66.79 -85.89
C PRO A 68 -44.69 67.42 -85.63
N PRO A 69 -43.94 67.81 -86.69
CA PRO A 69 -42.62 68.44 -86.55
C PRO A 69 -42.66 69.64 -85.59
N CYS A 70 -41.61 69.82 -84.80
CA CYS A 70 -41.55 70.92 -83.84
C CYS A 70 -41.68 72.27 -84.57
N GLY A 71 -42.70 73.07 -84.21
CA GLY A 71 -43.02 74.35 -84.86
C GLY A 71 -41.83 75.31 -85.05
N PRO A 72 -40.93 75.49 -84.06
CA PRO A 72 -39.76 76.37 -84.19
C PRO A 72 -38.60 75.80 -85.02
N GLY A 73 -38.62 74.49 -85.35
CA GLY A 73 -37.48 73.80 -85.95
C GLY A 73 -36.26 73.65 -85.00
N PRO A 74 -35.17 72.99 -85.46
CA PRO A 74 -33.92 72.93 -84.70
C PRO A 74 -33.07 74.20 -84.84
N PHE A 75 -32.37 74.57 -83.78
CA PHE A 75 -31.38 75.65 -83.78
C PHE A 75 -30.12 75.27 -84.59
N PRO A 76 -29.29 76.26 -85.02
CA PRO A 76 -28.06 76.00 -85.78
C PRO A 76 -27.03 75.13 -85.05
N ASP A 77 -27.10 75.08 -83.73
CA ASP A 77 -26.24 74.28 -82.85
C ASP A 77 -26.73 72.82 -82.66
N GLY A 78 -27.81 72.44 -83.34
CA GLY A 78 -28.38 71.09 -83.27
C GLY A 78 -29.32 70.87 -82.09
N ARG A 79 -29.68 71.89 -81.31
CA ARG A 79 -30.69 71.78 -80.24
C ARG A 79 -32.11 71.91 -80.78
N CYS A 80 -33.06 71.23 -80.15
CA CYS A 80 -34.48 71.37 -80.49
C CYS A 80 -35.02 72.73 -80.03
N GLY A 81 -35.78 73.43 -80.88
CA GLY A 81 -36.45 74.68 -80.52
C GLY A 81 -37.61 74.56 -79.53
N MET A 82 -37.95 73.32 -79.12
CA MET A 82 -38.94 73.03 -78.07
C MET A 82 -38.22 72.32 -76.90
N PRO A 83 -37.83 73.04 -75.84
CA PRO A 83 -37.21 72.41 -74.67
C PRO A 83 -38.22 71.49 -73.96
N LEU A 84 -37.72 70.36 -73.47
CA LEU A 84 -38.45 69.49 -72.55
C LEU A 84 -38.03 69.83 -71.12
N SER A 85 -38.97 69.82 -70.18
CA SER A 85 -38.63 69.83 -68.76
C SER A 85 -37.85 68.54 -68.42
N PRO A 86 -36.70 68.64 -67.73
CA PRO A 86 -35.92 67.46 -67.35
C PRO A 86 -36.74 66.58 -66.41
N CYS A 87 -36.83 65.28 -66.69
CA CYS A 87 -37.45 64.33 -65.76
C CYS A 87 -36.53 64.11 -64.55
N LEU A 88 -37.09 63.94 -63.35
CA LEU A 88 -36.37 63.52 -62.15
C LEU A 88 -36.28 61.99 -62.11
N PRO A 89 -35.10 61.38 -62.33
CA PRO A 89 -34.99 59.92 -62.32
C PRO A 89 -35.22 59.35 -60.93
N ARG A 90 -35.97 58.25 -60.85
CA ARG A 90 -36.27 57.53 -59.60
C ARG A 90 -35.49 56.24 -59.54
N SER A 91 -35.02 55.87 -58.35
CA SER A 91 -34.35 54.58 -58.15
C SER A 91 -35.35 53.42 -58.31
N THR A 92 -34.93 52.35 -58.98
CA THR A 92 -35.77 51.17 -59.14
C THR A 92 -36.04 50.49 -57.80
N PRO A 93 -37.22 49.85 -57.60
CA PRO A 93 -37.49 49.07 -56.39
C PRO A 93 -36.41 48.02 -56.10
N ALA A 94 -35.79 47.44 -57.13
CA ALA A 94 -34.67 46.51 -56.99
C ALA A 94 -33.43 47.16 -56.35
N THR A 95 -33.13 48.41 -56.70
CA THR A 95 -31.98 49.15 -56.15
C THR A 95 -32.22 49.58 -54.69
N LEU A 96 -33.45 49.99 -54.37
CA LEU A 96 -33.88 50.27 -52.99
C LEU A 96 -33.83 49.02 -52.12
N ARG A 97 -34.40 47.89 -52.60
CA ARG A 97 -34.32 46.59 -51.92
C ARG A 97 -32.86 46.17 -51.72
N GLY A 98 -32.00 46.25 -52.74
CA GLY A 98 -30.58 45.90 -52.61
C GLY A 98 -29.77 46.81 -51.67
N ARG A 99 -30.16 48.07 -51.49
CA ARG A 99 -29.59 48.95 -50.45
C ARG A 99 -30.08 48.56 -49.07
N LEU A 100 -31.38 48.35 -48.91
CA LEU A 100 -31.99 47.90 -47.65
C LEU A 100 -31.46 46.54 -47.21
N THR A 101 -31.31 45.57 -48.11
CA THR A 101 -30.75 44.25 -47.79
C THR A 101 -29.30 44.35 -47.33
N ARG A 102 -28.47 45.21 -47.96
CA ARG A 102 -27.09 45.44 -47.50
C ARG A 102 -27.02 46.13 -46.15
N MET A 103 -27.87 47.14 -45.92
CA MET A 103 -27.97 47.80 -44.61
C MET A 103 -28.46 46.82 -43.54
N ALA A 104 -29.47 46.01 -43.84
CA ALA A 104 -29.96 44.97 -42.95
C ALA A 104 -28.89 43.93 -42.63
N LEU A 105 -28.12 43.47 -43.63
CA LEU A 105 -27.00 42.55 -43.45
C LEU A 105 -25.91 43.15 -42.56
N LEU A 106 -25.52 44.40 -42.79
CA LEU A 106 -24.52 45.08 -41.97
C LEU A 106 -25.02 45.33 -40.54
N LEU A 107 -26.30 45.68 -40.38
CA LEU A 107 -26.93 45.85 -39.08
C LEU A 107 -26.99 44.53 -38.31
N THR A 108 -27.35 43.41 -38.96
CA THR A 108 -27.39 42.10 -38.31
C THR A 108 -25.99 41.59 -37.96
N LEU A 109 -24.99 41.79 -38.82
CA LEU A 109 -23.59 41.48 -38.51
C LEU A 109 -23.06 42.34 -37.36
N GLY A 110 -23.34 43.64 -37.39
CA GLY A 110 -22.94 44.59 -36.35
C GLY A 110 -23.59 44.28 -35.01
N LEU A 111 -24.90 43.98 -35.01
CA LEU A 111 -25.62 43.56 -33.81
C LEU A 111 -25.08 42.22 -33.30
N GLY A 112 -24.83 41.24 -34.17
CA GLY A 112 -24.20 39.96 -33.78
C GLY A 112 -22.84 40.16 -33.11
N LEU A 113 -21.98 41.01 -33.66
CA LEU A 113 -20.68 41.36 -33.08
C LEU A 113 -20.82 42.08 -31.72
N LEU A 114 -21.80 42.99 -31.59
CA LEU A 114 -22.08 43.70 -30.35
C LEU A 114 -22.62 42.74 -29.26
N LEU A 115 -23.46 41.79 -29.65
CA LEU A 115 -24.00 40.79 -28.74
C LEU A 115 -22.90 39.82 -28.25
N LEU A 116 -21.93 39.50 -29.10
CA LEU A 116 -20.81 38.60 -28.77
C LEU A 116 -19.63 39.30 -28.05
N SER A 117 -19.61 40.63 -27.97
CA SER A 117 -18.51 41.39 -27.36
C SER A 117 -18.71 41.69 -25.87
N GLY A 118 -19.96 41.62 -25.37
CA GLY A 118 -20.27 41.88 -23.95
C GLY A 118 -19.94 40.72 -23.01
N SER A 119 -19.77 41.02 -21.72
CA SER A 119 -19.52 40.01 -20.67
C SER A 119 -20.70 39.05 -20.45
N TRP A 120 -21.92 39.45 -20.79
CA TRP A 120 -23.13 38.65 -20.68
C TRP A 120 -23.19 37.47 -21.66
N ARG A 121 -22.28 37.40 -22.65
CA ARG A 121 -22.13 36.25 -23.56
C ARG A 121 -21.91 34.92 -22.82
N PHE A 122 -21.33 34.97 -21.62
CA PHE A 122 -21.07 33.78 -20.81
C PHE A 122 -22.36 33.16 -20.26
N ASP A 123 -23.37 33.97 -19.95
CA ASP A 123 -24.67 33.48 -19.48
C ASP A 123 -25.50 32.85 -20.61
N LEU A 124 -25.30 33.30 -21.86
CA LEU A 124 -26.02 32.78 -23.02
C LEU A 124 -25.46 31.43 -23.52
N ILE A 125 -24.16 31.20 -23.34
CA ILE A 125 -23.44 30.01 -23.86
C ILE A 125 -23.18 28.98 -22.76
N SER A 126 -23.31 29.34 -21.48
CA SER A 126 -23.09 28.43 -20.37
C SER A 126 -24.13 27.30 -20.36
N PRO A 127 -23.72 26.02 -20.32
CA PRO A 127 -24.63 24.88 -20.18
C PRO A 127 -25.26 24.76 -18.78
N GLY A 128 -25.07 25.74 -17.90
CA GLY A 128 -25.63 25.82 -16.56
C GLY A 128 -24.56 25.93 -15.47
N PRO A 129 -24.96 26.06 -14.19
CA PRO A 129 -24.02 26.17 -13.09
C PRO A 129 -23.19 24.90 -12.90
N VAL A 130 -21.92 25.10 -12.55
CA VAL A 130 -20.97 24.07 -12.13
C VAL A 130 -21.26 23.58 -10.71
N ALA A 131 -20.69 22.45 -10.31
CA ALA A 131 -20.81 21.91 -8.96
C ALA A 131 -20.17 22.87 -7.94
N SER A 132 -20.71 22.88 -6.72
CA SER A 132 -20.27 23.76 -5.63
C SER A 132 -18.78 23.66 -5.30
N VAL A 133 -18.20 22.46 -5.42
CA VAL A 133 -16.75 22.23 -5.19
C VAL A 133 -15.84 22.99 -6.17
N HIS A 134 -16.37 23.37 -7.34
CA HIS A 134 -15.66 24.13 -8.36
C HIS A 134 -16.29 25.51 -8.62
N SER A 135 -17.26 25.95 -7.80
CA SER A 135 -18.00 27.19 -8.04
C SER A 135 -17.15 28.46 -7.98
N THR A 136 -15.95 28.38 -7.41
CA THR A 136 -14.97 29.48 -7.36
C THR A 136 -14.14 29.61 -8.64
N LEU A 137 -14.23 28.66 -9.57
CA LEU A 137 -13.58 28.70 -10.87
C LEU A 137 -14.42 29.57 -11.83
N ALA A 138 -14.21 30.89 -11.77
CA ALA A 138 -14.95 31.85 -12.60
C ALA A 138 -14.51 31.88 -14.09
N ASP A 139 -13.33 31.32 -14.40
CA ASP A 139 -12.77 31.29 -15.76
C ASP A 139 -12.97 29.91 -16.39
N CYS A 140 -13.81 29.84 -17.43
CA CYS A 140 -14.08 28.60 -18.17
C CYS A 140 -12.82 28.01 -18.80
N GLY A 141 -11.79 28.82 -19.09
CA GLY A 141 -10.49 28.39 -19.61
C GLY A 141 -9.72 27.47 -18.67
N ARG A 142 -10.08 27.44 -17.38
CA ARG A 142 -9.51 26.51 -16.39
C ARG A 142 -9.94 25.06 -16.61
N CYS A 143 -11.05 24.83 -17.31
CA CYS A 143 -11.54 23.49 -17.66
C CYS A 143 -11.61 23.27 -19.18
N HIS A 144 -11.81 24.33 -19.97
CA HIS A 144 -11.93 24.29 -21.43
C HIS A 144 -10.71 24.94 -22.08
N ALA A 145 -9.70 24.16 -22.46
CA ALA A 145 -8.47 24.67 -23.08
C ALA A 145 -8.75 25.57 -24.31
N SER A 146 -9.74 25.20 -25.13
CA SER A 146 -10.14 25.97 -26.32
C SER A 146 -10.78 27.32 -25.99
N ALA A 147 -11.37 27.50 -24.81
CA ALA A 147 -11.93 28.79 -24.38
C ALA A 147 -10.83 29.84 -24.11
N ALA A 148 -9.60 29.40 -23.86
CA ALA A 148 -8.43 30.27 -23.72
C ALA A 148 -7.84 30.73 -25.07
N SER A 149 -8.32 30.19 -26.20
CA SER A 149 -7.78 30.44 -27.55
C SER A 149 -8.42 31.64 -28.29
N GLY A 150 -9.17 32.49 -27.59
CA GLY A 150 -9.82 33.68 -28.15
C GLY A 150 -11.24 33.43 -28.70
N PRO A 151 -11.85 34.40 -29.42
CA PRO A 151 -13.27 34.39 -29.78
C PRO A 151 -13.73 33.18 -30.62
N TRP A 152 -12.86 32.71 -31.53
CA TRP A 152 -13.13 31.51 -32.33
C TRP A 152 -13.11 30.22 -31.50
N GLY A 153 -12.33 30.19 -30.42
CA GLY A 153 -12.29 29.08 -29.47
C GLY A 153 -13.58 28.91 -28.67
N TRP A 154 -14.32 30.00 -28.43
CA TRP A 154 -15.65 29.92 -27.80
C TRP A 154 -16.70 29.31 -28.71
N ILE A 155 -16.62 29.58 -30.01
CA ILE A 155 -17.51 28.99 -31.01
C ILE A 155 -17.26 27.48 -31.11
N THR A 156 -15.99 27.05 -31.08
CA THR A 156 -15.67 25.62 -31.09
C THR A 156 -16.13 24.91 -29.81
N VAL A 157 -16.01 25.53 -28.64
CA VAL A 157 -16.56 24.99 -27.38
C VAL A 157 -18.09 24.89 -27.42
N ALA A 158 -18.78 25.92 -27.89
CA ALA A 158 -20.25 25.94 -27.99
C ALA A 158 -20.81 24.88 -28.96
N LEU A 159 -20.06 24.54 -30.01
CA LEU A 159 -20.40 23.47 -30.95
C LEU A 159 -19.92 22.07 -30.51
N GLY A 160 -19.41 21.94 -29.28
CA GLY A 160 -18.96 20.66 -28.70
C GLY A 160 -17.57 20.19 -29.16
N GLY A 161 -16.78 21.05 -29.79
CA GLY A 161 -15.50 20.75 -30.44
C GLY A 161 -14.24 20.88 -29.57
N GLY A 162 -14.32 20.67 -28.25
CA GLY A 162 -13.14 20.67 -27.38
C GLY A 162 -12.27 19.42 -27.54
N ARG A 163 -10.94 19.59 -27.64
CA ARG A 163 -9.99 18.46 -27.63
C ARG A 163 -9.95 17.82 -26.22
N GLN A 164 -10.61 16.67 -26.07
CA GLN A 164 -10.71 15.91 -24.81
C GLN A 164 -9.38 15.66 -24.08
N PRO A 165 -8.24 15.35 -24.75
CA PRO A 165 -6.96 15.10 -24.06
C PRO A 165 -6.41 16.31 -23.30
N GLU A 166 -6.74 17.53 -23.74
CA GLU A 166 -6.28 18.76 -23.10
C GLU A 166 -7.08 19.06 -21.83
N VAL A 167 -8.34 18.65 -21.77
CA VAL A 167 -9.22 18.82 -20.59
C VAL A 167 -8.77 17.95 -19.43
N ASP A 168 -8.38 16.70 -19.70
CA ASP A 168 -7.88 15.78 -18.66
C ASP A 168 -6.62 16.31 -17.97
N LEU A 169 -5.73 16.97 -18.74
CA LEU A 169 -4.53 17.61 -18.20
C LEU A 169 -4.87 18.80 -17.30
N LEU A 170 -5.94 19.54 -17.59
CA LEU A 170 -6.39 20.66 -16.76
C LEU A 170 -6.90 20.17 -15.40
N CYS A 171 -7.71 19.10 -15.36
CA CYS A 171 -8.16 18.49 -14.11
C CYS A 171 -6.96 18.01 -13.25
N ARG A 172 -5.94 17.44 -13.90
CA ARG A 172 -4.75 16.87 -13.24
C ARG A 172 -3.79 17.91 -12.65
N ARG A 173 -3.96 19.20 -12.95
CA ARG A 173 -3.17 20.26 -12.29
C ARG A 173 -3.50 20.40 -10.81
N CYS A 174 -4.71 20.00 -10.41
CA CYS A 174 -5.18 20.10 -9.03
C CYS A 174 -5.58 18.74 -8.43
N HIS A 175 -5.93 17.75 -9.25
CA HIS A 175 -6.33 16.41 -8.79
C HIS A 175 -5.31 15.35 -9.20
N ASP A 176 -4.95 14.48 -8.25
CA ASP A 176 -4.09 13.33 -8.52
C ASP A 176 -4.73 12.01 -8.06
N PRO A 177 -5.71 11.45 -8.80
CA PRO A 177 -6.47 10.30 -8.36
C PRO A 177 -5.72 8.95 -8.50
N GLY A 178 -4.47 8.95 -8.95
CA GLY A 178 -3.68 7.72 -9.10
C GLY A 178 -2.29 7.93 -9.71
N GLY A 179 -1.68 9.06 -9.41
CA GLY A 179 -0.31 9.38 -9.79
C GLY A 179 -0.12 9.54 -11.30
N PRO A 180 1.04 9.07 -11.83
CA PRO A 180 1.40 9.20 -13.24
C PRO A 180 0.34 8.64 -14.20
N HIS A 181 -0.40 7.60 -13.76
CA HIS A 181 -1.35 6.85 -14.56
C HIS A 181 -2.81 7.28 -14.35
N ALA A 182 -3.08 8.44 -13.76
CA ALA A 182 -4.44 8.92 -13.50
C ALA A 182 -5.39 8.87 -14.71
N GLY A 183 -4.89 9.06 -15.95
CA GLY A 183 -5.66 8.99 -17.20
C GLY A 183 -5.80 7.58 -17.80
N SER A 184 -5.20 6.56 -17.20
CA SER A 184 -5.33 5.16 -17.60
C SER A 184 -6.54 4.51 -16.91
N PRO A 185 -7.13 3.44 -17.49
CA PRO A 185 -8.20 2.69 -16.83
C PRO A 185 -7.81 2.28 -15.40
N HIS A 186 -8.69 2.57 -14.45
CA HIS A 186 -8.48 2.37 -13.02
C HIS A 186 -7.26 3.10 -12.42
N SER A 187 -6.69 4.04 -13.15
CA SER A 187 -5.43 4.69 -12.78
C SER A 187 -4.25 3.73 -12.63
N LEU A 188 -4.26 2.63 -13.38
CA LEU A 188 -3.21 1.61 -13.39
C LEU A 188 -2.20 1.82 -14.51
N ASP A 189 -0.96 1.38 -14.27
CA ASP A 189 0.06 1.27 -15.31
C ASP A 189 -0.46 0.36 -16.46
N PRO A 190 -0.40 0.81 -17.73
CA PRO A 190 -0.83 0.01 -18.87
C PRO A 190 -0.18 -1.37 -19.00
N ALA A 191 1.09 -1.52 -18.59
CA ALA A 191 1.79 -2.80 -18.57
C ALA A 191 1.25 -3.73 -17.47
N LEU A 192 0.97 -3.19 -16.27
CA LEU A 192 0.30 -3.96 -15.20
C LEU A 192 -1.11 -4.38 -15.62
N LEU A 193 -1.83 -3.49 -16.29
CA LEU A 193 -3.15 -3.79 -16.83
C LEU A 193 -3.08 -4.91 -17.88
N ALA A 194 -2.09 -4.89 -18.78
CA ALA A 194 -1.89 -5.94 -19.78
C ALA A 194 -1.65 -7.31 -19.13
N LEU A 195 -0.81 -7.38 -18.10
CA LEU A 195 -0.53 -8.63 -17.35
C LEU A 195 -1.77 -9.20 -16.65
N ARG A 196 -2.71 -8.34 -16.22
CA ARG A 196 -3.95 -8.77 -15.54
C ARG A 196 -5.05 -9.21 -16.52
N VAL A 197 -4.87 -8.95 -17.82
CA VAL A 197 -5.82 -9.26 -18.90
C VAL A 197 -5.38 -10.48 -19.73
N GLU A 198 -4.16 -11.00 -19.50
CA GLU A 198 -3.66 -12.24 -20.10
C GLU A 198 -4.60 -13.41 -19.77
N GLY A 199 -5.23 -13.93 -20.83
CA GLY A 199 -6.34 -14.89 -20.77
C GLY A 199 -7.53 -14.50 -21.65
N THR A 200 -7.64 -13.21 -22.04
CA THR A 200 -8.61 -12.79 -23.05
C THR A 200 -7.91 -12.40 -24.35
N SER A 201 -7.97 -13.29 -25.34
CA SER A 201 -7.47 -13.05 -26.70
C SER A 201 -8.27 -11.95 -27.40
N ARG A 202 -7.95 -10.67 -27.14
CA ARG A 202 -8.07 -9.53 -28.07
C ARG A 202 -7.68 -8.23 -27.38
N LYS A 203 -6.65 -7.56 -27.91
CA LYS A 203 -6.36 -6.14 -27.69
C LYS A 203 -7.62 -5.33 -28.06
N VAL A 204 -8.42 -4.94 -27.08
CA VAL A 204 -9.35 -3.81 -27.27
C VAL A 204 -8.52 -2.58 -26.99
N PRO A 205 -8.31 -1.67 -27.95
CA PRO A 205 -7.84 -0.34 -27.61
C PRO A 205 -8.96 0.32 -26.80
N VAL A 206 -8.86 0.24 -25.48
CA VAL A 206 -9.68 1.09 -24.60
C VAL A 206 -9.03 2.46 -24.70
N SER A 207 -9.61 3.35 -25.49
CA SER A 207 -9.22 4.76 -25.45
C SER A 207 -9.28 5.23 -24.00
N PRO A 208 -8.24 5.93 -23.49
CA PRO A 208 -8.23 6.38 -22.11
C PRO A 208 -9.50 7.20 -21.85
N PRO A 209 -10.28 6.86 -20.82
CA PRO A 209 -11.49 7.60 -20.51
C PRO A 209 -11.12 9.00 -20.04
N SER A 210 -11.81 10.02 -20.57
CA SER A 210 -11.63 11.39 -20.10
C SER A 210 -12.30 11.59 -18.74
N CYS A 211 -11.76 12.50 -17.92
CA CYS A 211 -12.30 12.85 -16.61
C CYS A 211 -13.77 13.28 -16.73
N GLY A 212 -14.08 14.10 -17.75
CA GLY A 212 -15.42 14.59 -18.07
C GLY A 212 -16.41 13.53 -18.56
N GLY A 213 -15.92 12.37 -18.99
CA GLY A 213 -16.78 11.23 -19.35
C GLY A 213 -17.48 10.61 -18.15
N CYS A 214 -16.82 10.62 -16.99
CA CYS A 214 -17.35 10.13 -15.72
C CYS A 214 -17.92 11.27 -14.85
N HIS A 215 -17.12 12.33 -14.67
CA HIS A 215 -17.37 13.45 -13.77
C HIS A 215 -17.97 14.62 -14.55
N ARG A 216 -19.28 14.82 -14.46
CA ARG A 216 -20.02 15.85 -15.21
C ARG A 216 -20.29 17.08 -14.35
N GLU A 217 -19.63 18.18 -14.71
CA GLU A 217 -19.62 19.44 -13.96
C GLU A 217 -20.92 20.26 -14.03
N HIS A 218 -21.45 20.49 -15.24
CA HIS A 218 -22.60 21.36 -15.47
C HIS A 218 -23.95 20.68 -15.19
N ARG A 219 -24.11 20.12 -13.99
CA ARG A 219 -25.34 19.46 -13.53
C ARG A 219 -26.04 20.22 -12.41
N GLY A 220 -25.55 21.41 -12.07
CA GLY A 220 -26.05 22.21 -10.95
C GLY A 220 -25.07 22.24 -9.78
N ARG A 221 -25.24 23.25 -8.90
CA ARG A 221 -24.36 23.47 -7.74
C ARG A 221 -24.38 22.33 -6.73
N GLU A 222 -25.48 21.60 -6.66
CA GLU A 222 -25.68 20.46 -5.77
C GLU A 222 -25.22 19.13 -6.40
N ALA A 223 -24.72 19.15 -7.64
CA ALA A 223 -24.24 17.94 -8.30
C ALA A 223 -23.03 17.37 -7.56
N VAL A 224 -23.13 16.12 -7.11
CA VAL A 224 -22.04 15.39 -6.49
C VAL A 224 -21.20 14.75 -7.61
N LEU A 225 -20.04 15.35 -7.92
CA LEU A 225 -19.17 14.87 -9.01
C LEU A 225 -18.68 13.44 -8.78
N THR A 226 -18.59 12.99 -7.53
CA THR A 226 -18.19 11.63 -7.16
C THR A 226 -19.32 10.62 -7.33
N ASP A 227 -20.56 11.06 -7.53
CA ASP A 227 -21.72 10.22 -7.85
C ASP A 227 -21.81 9.99 -9.37
N THR A 228 -20.76 9.39 -9.92
CA THR A 228 -20.72 8.97 -11.33
C THR A 228 -21.72 7.83 -11.60
N PRO A 229 -22.23 7.67 -12.84
CA PRO A 229 -23.33 6.75 -13.12
C PRO A 229 -22.98 5.32 -12.69
N GLY A 230 -23.97 4.58 -12.17
CA GLY A 230 -23.81 3.21 -11.65
C GLY A 230 -23.35 2.16 -12.68
N ASP A 231 -23.62 0.88 -12.42
CA ASP A 231 -23.13 -0.27 -13.22
C ASP A 231 -23.17 -0.14 -14.76
N PRO A 232 -24.17 0.52 -15.38
CA PRO A 232 -24.17 0.76 -16.82
C PRO A 232 -22.94 1.51 -17.34
N PHE A 233 -22.24 2.28 -16.51
CA PHE A 233 -20.99 2.94 -16.89
C PHE A 233 -19.81 1.96 -16.92
N CYS A 234 -19.67 1.12 -15.89
CA CYS A 234 -18.65 0.07 -15.85
C CYS A 234 -18.80 -0.90 -17.04
N ASN A 235 -20.03 -1.23 -17.40
CA ASN A 235 -20.36 -2.11 -18.54
C ASN A 235 -19.98 -1.53 -19.92
N ARG A 236 -19.61 -0.24 -20.03
CA ARG A 236 -19.13 0.34 -21.30
C ARG A 236 -17.71 -0.12 -21.65
N CYS A 237 -16.88 -0.35 -20.64
CA CYS A 237 -15.51 -0.80 -20.81
C CYS A 237 -15.36 -2.30 -20.57
N HIS A 238 -16.16 -2.87 -19.66
CA HIS A 238 -16.13 -4.31 -19.35
C HIS A 238 -17.07 -5.11 -20.25
N ARG A 239 -16.54 -6.14 -20.93
CA ARG A 239 -17.30 -6.99 -21.87
C ARG A 239 -18.40 -7.82 -21.22
N ARG A 240 -18.17 -8.29 -19.99
CA ARG A 240 -19.16 -9.04 -19.22
C ARG A 240 -20.02 -8.02 -18.48
N SER A 241 -21.21 -7.76 -19.02
CA SER A 241 -22.18 -6.89 -18.37
C SER A 241 -22.60 -7.49 -17.03
N VAL A 242 -22.38 -6.76 -15.94
CA VAL A 242 -22.92 -7.09 -14.62
C VAL A 242 -24.22 -6.31 -14.47
N THR A 243 -25.30 -7.03 -14.17
CA THR A 243 -26.64 -6.45 -14.01
C THR A 243 -27.18 -6.62 -12.59
N ALA A 244 -26.71 -7.63 -11.87
CA ALA A 244 -26.92 -7.78 -10.43
C ALA A 244 -25.75 -8.56 -9.82
N PHE A 245 -25.29 -8.16 -8.63
CA PHE A 245 -24.19 -8.83 -7.93
C PHE A 245 -24.48 -10.32 -7.71
N SER A 246 -25.67 -10.62 -7.21
CA SER A 246 -26.09 -11.98 -6.82
C SER A 246 -26.14 -12.98 -7.97
N ARG A 247 -26.14 -12.50 -9.22
CA ARG A 247 -26.25 -13.33 -10.43
C ARG A 247 -24.97 -13.35 -11.24
N ASP A 248 -24.34 -12.19 -11.41
CA ASP A 248 -23.32 -12.01 -12.45
C ASP A 248 -21.88 -11.91 -11.89
N HIS A 249 -21.71 -11.68 -10.58
CA HIS A 249 -20.39 -11.52 -9.96
C HIS A 249 -19.63 -12.86 -9.93
N PRO A 250 -18.35 -12.91 -10.33
CA PRO A 250 -17.55 -14.13 -10.27
C PRO A 250 -17.30 -14.59 -8.81
N PRO A 251 -17.01 -15.88 -8.56
CA PRO A 251 -16.63 -16.33 -7.24
C PRO A 251 -15.43 -15.55 -6.70
N PHE A 252 -15.36 -15.39 -5.38
CA PHE A 252 -14.28 -14.70 -4.66
C PHE A 252 -12.98 -15.52 -4.60
N ALA A 253 -12.54 -16.09 -5.72
CA ALA A 253 -11.36 -16.93 -5.78
C ALA A 253 -10.18 -16.22 -5.10
N GLU A 254 -9.77 -15.03 -5.53
CA GLU A 254 -8.59 -14.37 -4.96
C GLU A 254 -8.86 -13.42 -3.77
N TYR A 255 -10.10 -13.26 -3.33
CA TYR A 255 -10.43 -12.28 -2.30
C TYR A 255 -9.75 -12.65 -0.97
N GLY A 256 -8.92 -11.75 -0.45
CA GLY A 256 -8.21 -11.95 0.82
C GLY A 256 -6.98 -12.87 0.75
N ARG A 257 -6.74 -13.60 -0.35
CA ARG A 257 -5.59 -14.51 -0.50
C ARG A 257 -4.23 -13.79 -0.58
N HIS A 258 -4.23 -12.53 -1.02
CA HIS A 258 -3.02 -11.72 -1.19
C HIS A 258 -2.55 -10.99 0.07
N ARG A 259 -3.31 -11.06 1.17
CA ARG A 259 -2.89 -10.47 2.45
C ARG A 259 -1.93 -11.43 3.15
N GLN A 260 -0.65 -11.35 2.77
CA GLN A 260 0.38 -12.19 3.40
C GLN A 260 0.45 -11.93 4.91
N ARG A 261 -0.04 -12.89 5.68
CA ARG A 261 -0.07 -12.81 7.15
C ARG A 261 1.37 -12.89 7.67
N GLY A 262 1.77 -11.91 8.48
CA GLY A 262 3.07 -11.93 9.17
C GLY A 262 3.15 -12.94 10.31
N LEU A 263 2.00 -13.36 10.83
CA LEU A 263 1.90 -14.29 11.95
C LEU A 263 1.39 -15.67 11.49
N GLY A 264 2.02 -16.73 11.99
CA GLY A 264 1.60 -18.14 11.91
C GLY A 264 0.51 -18.48 12.92
N TYR A 265 -0.52 -17.64 13.06
CA TYR A 265 -1.64 -17.84 13.98
C TYR A 265 -2.79 -18.60 13.30
N ASN A 266 -3.29 -19.66 13.94
CA ASN A 266 -4.43 -20.46 13.46
C ASN A 266 -5.66 -20.28 14.38
N HIS A 267 -6.71 -19.63 13.87
CA HIS A 267 -7.96 -19.38 14.60
C HIS A 267 -8.67 -20.67 14.96
N ALA A 268 -8.69 -21.68 14.08
CA ALA A 268 -9.38 -22.93 14.33
C ALA A 268 -8.74 -23.70 15.49
N THR A 269 -7.41 -23.77 15.53
CA THR A 269 -6.68 -24.42 16.63
C THR A 269 -6.92 -23.69 17.96
N HIS A 270 -6.89 -22.36 17.99
CA HIS A 270 -7.17 -21.62 19.22
C HIS A 270 -8.62 -21.83 19.67
N GLN A 271 -9.60 -21.58 18.79
CA GLN A 271 -11.02 -21.59 19.15
C GLN A 271 -11.58 -22.99 19.44
N ARG A 272 -11.13 -24.01 18.70
CA ARG A 272 -11.71 -25.37 18.79
C ARG A 272 -10.89 -26.35 19.63
N LYS A 273 -9.64 -26.00 19.98
CA LYS A 273 -8.78 -26.84 20.82
C LYS A 273 -8.36 -26.11 22.08
N HIS A 274 -7.57 -25.05 21.96
CA HIS A 274 -6.94 -24.44 23.14
C HIS A 274 -7.93 -23.71 24.06
N PHE A 275 -8.84 -22.90 23.52
CA PHE A 275 -9.83 -22.16 24.32
C PHE A 275 -10.93 -23.05 24.91
N GLN A 276 -10.96 -24.34 24.55
CA GLN A 276 -11.84 -25.33 25.18
C GLN A 276 -11.21 -25.95 26.43
N GLU A 277 -9.94 -25.66 26.72
CA GLU A 277 -9.24 -26.17 27.90
C GLU A 277 -9.75 -25.46 29.17
N ALA A 278 -10.38 -26.22 30.07
CA ALA A 278 -11.01 -25.70 31.30
C ALA A 278 -10.07 -24.84 32.17
N ARG A 279 -8.77 -25.15 32.18
CA ARG A 279 -7.73 -24.41 32.94
C ARG A 279 -7.57 -22.94 32.55
N LEU A 280 -8.09 -22.53 31.39
CA LEU A 280 -7.98 -21.15 30.94
C LEU A 280 -9.01 -20.24 31.60
N GLY A 281 -10.19 -20.76 31.98
CA GLY A 281 -11.24 -20.00 32.66
C GLY A 281 -11.52 -18.64 32.00
N ASP A 282 -11.53 -17.58 32.80
CA ASP A 282 -11.82 -16.20 32.36
C ASP A 282 -10.73 -15.57 31.47
N ARG A 283 -9.59 -16.24 31.27
CA ARG A 283 -8.53 -15.76 30.36
C ARG A 283 -8.89 -15.97 28.88
N VAL A 284 -9.95 -16.74 28.59
CA VAL A 284 -10.41 -16.96 27.22
C VAL A 284 -11.06 -15.69 26.66
N PRO A 285 -10.63 -15.20 25.49
CA PRO A 285 -11.24 -14.01 24.89
C PRO A 285 -12.72 -14.24 24.54
N GLY A 286 -13.59 -13.31 24.96
CA GLY A 286 -15.05 -13.41 24.76
C GLY A 286 -15.55 -13.29 23.30
N GLY A 287 -14.66 -13.08 22.33
CA GLY A 287 -15.01 -13.07 20.91
C GLY A 287 -13.93 -12.50 20.00
N CYS A 288 -14.20 -12.44 18.70
CA CYS A 288 -13.22 -11.96 17.71
C CYS A 288 -12.77 -10.52 18.00
N ALA A 289 -13.67 -9.68 18.53
CA ALA A 289 -13.40 -8.27 18.81
C ALA A 289 -12.34 -8.06 19.91
N SER A 290 -12.14 -9.03 20.81
CA SER A 290 -11.13 -8.98 21.87
C SER A 290 -9.70 -8.95 21.32
N CYS A 291 -9.47 -9.52 20.14
CA CYS A 291 -8.17 -9.49 19.46
C CYS A 291 -8.15 -8.52 18.28
N HIS A 292 -9.32 -8.26 17.68
CA HIS A 292 -9.46 -7.49 16.45
C HIS A 292 -10.28 -6.22 16.63
N PRO A 293 -9.71 -5.08 17.05
CA PRO A 293 -10.46 -3.84 17.18
C PRO A 293 -10.84 -3.26 15.80
N PRO A 294 -11.91 -2.46 15.70
CA PRO A 294 -12.18 -1.68 14.50
C PRO A 294 -11.07 -0.64 14.27
N ASP A 295 -10.82 -0.27 13.01
CA ASP A 295 -10.06 0.94 12.68
C ASP A 295 -10.92 2.20 12.91
N ALA A 296 -10.32 3.39 12.73
CA ALA A 296 -10.98 4.67 13.00
C ALA A 296 -12.28 4.87 12.19
N ASP A 297 -12.34 4.34 10.96
CA ASP A 297 -13.49 4.45 10.07
C ASP A 297 -14.46 3.25 10.19
N GLY A 298 -14.16 2.29 11.07
CA GLY A 298 -14.88 1.02 11.19
C GLY A 298 -14.83 0.14 9.94
N GLY A 299 -13.95 0.45 8.99
CA GLY A 299 -13.75 -0.24 7.73
C GLY A 299 -13.00 -1.56 7.90
N ALA A 300 -11.78 -1.50 8.42
CA ALA A 300 -10.93 -2.65 8.66
C ALA A 300 -11.01 -3.14 10.12
N ARG A 301 -10.65 -4.41 10.31
CA ARG A 301 -10.35 -4.96 11.64
C ARG A 301 -8.83 -5.02 11.78
N LEU A 302 -8.32 -4.31 12.76
CA LEU A 302 -6.90 -4.31 13.12
C LEU A 302 -6.60 -5.53 14.01
N THR A 303 -5.38 -5.62 14.52
CA THR A 303 -4.99 -6.60 15.54
C THR A 303 -4.39 -5.84 16.71
N HIS A 304 -4.82 -6.15 17.93
CA HIS A 304 -4.20 -5.61 19.14
C HIS A 304 -2.72 -6.01 19.25
N GLY A 305 -1.95 -5.24 20.03
CA GLY A 305 -0.58 -5.60 20.39
C GLY A 305 -0.50 -6.86 21.25
N PHE A 306 0.70 -7.45 21.35
CA PHE A 306 0.94 -8.71 22.06
C PHE A 306 0.36 -8.72 23.48
N THR A 307 0.63 -7.68 24.29
CA THR A 307 0.20 -7.62 25.70
C THR A 307 -1.31 -7.79 25.85
N ALA A 308 -2.09 -7.15 24.97
CA ALA A 308 -3.55 -7.19 25.01
C ALA A 308 -4.15 -8.46 24.38
N ALA A 309 -3.54 -9.00 23.33
CA ALA A 309 -4.11 -10.13 22.57
C ALA A 309 -3.58 -11.52 22.98
N CYS A 310 -2.34 -11.60 23.45
CA CYS A 310 -1.60 -12.86 23.62
C CYS A 310 -0.96 -12.99 25.01
N GLY A 311 -0.58 -11.86 25.63
CA GLY A 311 0.28 -11.81 26.81
C GLY A 311 -0.28 -12.53 28.03
N GLY A 312 -1.60 -12.54 28.21
CA GLY A 312 -2.24 -13.22 29.33
C GLY A 312 -2.03 -14.74 29.38
N CYS A 313 -1.66 -15.36 28.25
CA CYS A 313 -1.41 -16.80 28.16
C CYS A 313 0.03 -17.14 27.75
N HIS A 314 0.65 -16.34 26.86
CA HIS A 314 1.94 -16.71 26.24
C HIS A 314 3.17 -16.02 26.84
N THR A 315 3.02 -15.04 27.74
CA THR A 315 4.20 -14.33 28.32
C THR A 315 5.15 -15.28 29.04
N GLU A 316 4.59 -16.18 29.85
CA GLU A 316 5.38 -17.15 30.62
C GLU A 316 6.15 -18.13 29.74
N GLU A 317 5.58 -18.50 28.59
CA GLU A 317 6.24 -19.36 27.60
C GLU A 317 7.45 -18.65 26.97
N ILE A 318 7.30 -17.36 26.65
CA ILE A 318 8.37 -16.54 26.03
C ILE A 318 9.54 -16.38 26.99
N VAL A 319 9.28 -16.12 28.28
CA VAL A 319 10.32 -15.97 29.31
C VAL A 319 10.82 -17.31 29.88
N GLY A 320 10.30 -18.43 29.36
CA GLY A 320 10.78 -19.78 29.65
C GLY A 320 10.27 -20.42 30.95
N LYS A 321 9.25 -19.88 31.63
CA LYS A 321 8.81 -20.34 32.97
C LYS A 321 8.40 -21.82 33.01
N GLY A 322 7.90 -22.38 31.91
CA GLY A 322 7.48 -23.79 31.79
C GLY A 322 8.49 -24.74 31.14
N ARG A 323 9.76 -24.33 30.98
CA ARG A 323 10.80 -25.19 30.40
C ARG A 323 11.34 -26.17 31.46
N ALA A 324 11.47 -27.44 31.09
CA ALA A 324 12.05 -28.49 31.94
C ALA A 324 13.57 -28.33 32.17
N GLY A 325 14.24 -27.55 31.31
CA GLY A 325 15.65 -27.16 31.48
C GLY A 325 15.79 -25.64 31.68
N ALA A 326 17.03 -25.16 31.63
CA ALA A 326 17.36 -23.76 31.82
C ALA A 326 16.52 -22.81 30.95
N ARG A 327 16.15 -21.67 31.52
CA ARG A 327 15.21 -20.72 30.91
C ARG A 327 15.86 -19.73 29.93
N GLY A 328 17.18 -19.81 29.76
CA GLY A 328 17.98 -18.88 28.97
C GLY A 328 18.81 -19.55 27.87
N LEU A 329 19.07 -18.77 26.82
CA LEU A 329 19.89 -19.12 25.67
C LEU A 329 21.35 -19.25 26.12
N GLU A 330 22.01 -20.34 25.74
CA GLU A 330 23.43 -20.56 26.01
C GLU A 330 24.29 -19.71 25.08
N PHE A 331 25.04 -18.77 25.66
CA PHE A 331 25.93 -17.90 24.90
C PHE A 331 27.38 -18.39 24.94
N LEU A 332 27.91 -18.64 26.14
CA LEU A 332 29.23 -19.22 26.37
C LEU A 332 29.07 -20.45 27.24
N VAL A 333 29.69 -21.55 26.83
CA VAL A 333 29.68 -22.82 27.55
C VAL A 333 31.08 -23.39 27.52
N VAL A 334 31.59 -23.86 28.66
CA VAL A 334 32.78 -24.71 28.69
C VAL A 334 32.33 -26.13 28.37
N PRO A 335 32.75 -26.73 27.23
CA PRO A 335 32.30 -28.06 26.90
C PRO A 335 32.90 -29.11 27.84
N GLY A 336 32.16 -30.18 28.06
CA GLY A 336 32.67 -31.35 28.76
C GLY A 336 33.65 -32.13 27.90
N LEU A 337 34.74 -32.59 28.51
CA LEU A 337 35.84 -33.31 27.85
C LEU A 337 36.27 -34.50 28.71
N ASP A 338 36.63 -35.61 28.07
CA ASP A 338 37.30 -36.75 28.71
C ASP A 338 38.74 -36.39 29.08
N LEU A 339 38.91 -35.77 30.25
CA LEU A 339 40.21 -35.32 30.74
C LEU A 339 41.18 -36.49 31.00
N VAL A 340 40.66 -37.70 31.27
CA VAL A 340 41.47 -38.88 31.55
C VAL A 340 42.07 -39.42 30.26
N ALA A 341 41.27 -39.65 29.22
CA ALA A 341 41.75 -40.11 27.93
C ALA A 341 42.68 -39.07 27.28
N LEU A 342 42.34 -37.78 27.34
CA LEU A 342 43.20 -36.69 26.84
C LEU A 342 44.57 -36.72 27.52
N ARG A 343 44.62 -36.84 28.86
CA ARG A 343 45.87 -36.93 29.61
C ARG A 343 46.66 -38.19 29.25
N ARG A 344 46.00 -39.35 29.17
CA ARG A 344 46.64 -40.64 28.82
C ARG A 344 47.30 -40.59 27.44
N GLN A 345 46.68 -39.88 26.50
CA GLN A 345 47.20 -39.71 25.14
C GLN A 345 48.14 -38.49 25.00
N GLY A 346 48.49 -37.81 26.09
CA GLY A 346 49.46 -36.72 26.11
C GLY A 346 48.96 -35.37 25.58
N ALA A 347 47.64 -35.18 25.46
CA ALA A 347 47.05 -33.91 25.05
C ALA A 347 47.31 -32.82 26.10
N ARG A 348 47.90 -31.70 25.66
CA ARG A 348 48.26 -30.57 26.54
C ARG A 348 47.28 -29.41 26.35
N ILE A 349 46.13 -29.51 27.02
CA ILE A 349 45.09 -28.48 27.00
C ILE A 349 45.16 -27.48 28.16
N GLY A 350 46.09 -27.67 29.11
CA GLY A 350 46.16 -26.87 30.35
C GLY A 350 45.07 -27.26 31.37
N GLU A 351 44.75 -26.34 32.27
CA GLU A 351 43.67 -26.50 33.25
C GLU A 351 42.31 -26.56 32.55
N TRP A 352 41.47 -27.51 32.94
CA TRP A 352 40.10 -27.64 32.44
C TRP A 352 39.18 -28.08 33.58
N PRO A 353 38.01 -27.44 33.75
CA PRO A 353 37.08 -27.80 34.81
C PRO A 353 36.50 -29.21 34.58
N ALA A 354 36.75 -30.12 35.52
CA ALA A 354 36.31 -31.52 35.40
C ALA A 354 34.79 -31.71 35.49
N ALA A 355 34.09 -30.79 36.16
CA ALA A 355 32.63 -30.80 36.29
C ALA A 355 31.90 -30.13 35.11
N ALA A 356 32.61 -29.75 34.04
CA ALA A 356 31.97 -29.26 32.82
C ALA A 356 31.39 -30.43 32.02
N GLU A 357 30.10 -30.34 31.69
CA GLU A 357 29.37 -31.37 30.93
C GLU A 357 28.64 -30.78 29.71
N GLY A 358 28.76 -29.46 29.50
CA GLY A 358 28.04 -28.76 28.44
C GLY A 358 28.50 -29.16 27.04
N ARG A 359 27.69 -28.82 26.03
CA ARG A 359 28.08 -28.90 24.61
C ARG A 359 28.32 -27.49 24.09
N ILE A 360 29.11 -27.36 23.01
CA ILE A 360 29.29 -26.05 22.37
C ILE A 360 27.96 -25.65 21.70
N PRO A 361 27.30 -24.56 22.14
CA PRO A 361 26.04 -24.15 21.55
C PRO A 361 26.26 -23.59 20.14
N PRO A 362 25.27 -23.67 19.23
CA PRO A 362 25.39 -23.18 17.85
C PRO A 362 25.85 -21.72 17.75
N LEU A 363 25.42 -20.87 18.70
CA LEU A 363 25.82 -19.47 18.76
C LEU A 363 27.32 -19.32 19.06
N MET A 364 27.85 -20.05 20.04
CA MET A 364 29.28 -20.04 20.35
C MET A 364 30.09 -20.63 19.19
N ARG A 365 29.60 -21.72 18.58
CA ARG A 365 30.23 -22.35 17.42
C ARG A 365 30.41 -21.38 16.25
N LEU A 366 29.41 -20.53 15.98
CA LEU A 366 29.50 -19.49 14.95
C LEU A 366 30.75 -18.60 15.15
N PHE A 367 31.04 -18.19 16.39
CA PHE A 367 32.23 -17.42 16.71
C PHE A 367 33.52 -18.24 16.57
N LEU A 368 33.52 -19.48 17.04
CA LEU A 368 34.70 -20.36 17.00
C LEU A 368 35.11 -20.71 15.56
N GLU A 369 34.17 -20.86 14.64
CA GLU A 369 34.44 -21.17 13.23
C GLU A 369 35.14 -20.04 12.45
N THR A 370 35.24 -18.84 13.02
CA THR A 370 36.11 -17.79 12.47
C THR A 370 37.59 -18.16 12.52
N ASP A 371 37.98 -19.17 13.32
CA ASP A 371 39.31 -19.77 13.33
C ASP A 371 39.38 -20.98 12.37
N PRO A 372 40.26 -20.95 11.34
CA PRO A 372 40.49 -22.09 10.45
C PRO A 372 41.01 -23.36 11.14
N ARG A 373 41.63 -23.26 12.32
CA ARG A 373 42.08 -24.43 13.11
C ARG A 373 40.89 -25.12 13.74
N PHE A 374 40.02 -24.35 14.38
CA PHE A 374 38.76 -24.86 14.94
C PHE A 374 37.91 -25.52 13.85
N ARG A 375 37.72 -24.89 12.68
CA ARG A 375 36.91 -25.50 11.60
C ARG A 375 37.41 -26.88 11.16
N ARG A 376 38.74 -27.04 11.03
CA ARG A 376 39.35 -28.32 10.66
C ARG A 376 39.19 -29.35 11.76
N ALA A 377 39.48 -28.98 13.01
CA ALA A 377 39.31 -29.84 14.15
C ALA A 377 37.84 -30.27 14.34
N TRP A 378 36.91 -29.33 14.27
CA TRP A 378 35.48 -29.61 14.42
C TRP A 378 34.93 -30.54 13.32
N ALA A 379 35.42 -30.39 12.08
CA ALA A 379 35.06 -31.30 10.99
C ALA A 379 35.55 -32.74 11.23
N GLU A 380 36.73 -32.90 11.85
CA GLU A 380 37.29 -34.22 12.21
C GLU A 380 36.51 -34.91 13.33
N LEU A 381 35.99 -34.12 14.29
CA LEU A 381 35.24 -34.66 15.43
C LEU A 381 33.86 -35.20 15.04
N GLY A 382 33.20 -34.62 14.04
CA GLY A 382 31.84 -35.01 13.67
C GLY A 382 30.86 -34.90 14.84
N GLU A 383 29.99 -35.90 15.01
CA GLU A 383 28.99 -35.97 16.09
C GLU A 383 29.44 -36.83 17.28
N ARG A 384 30.76 -36.96 17.50
CA ARG A 384 31.31 -37.77 18.60
C ARG A 384 30.97 -37.16 19.97
N ASP A 385 30.83 -38.03 20.96
CA ASP A 385 30.78 -37.62 22.36
C ASP A 385 32.19 -37.21 22.82
N LEU A 386 32.33 -36.01 23.38
CA LEU A 386 33.60 -35.49 23.85
C LEU A 386 33.89 -35.91 25.30
N LEU A 387 32.88 -36.41 26.01
CA LEU A 387 32.99 -36.94 27.37
C LEU A 387 33.51 -38.38 27.40
N ASP A 388 33.53 -39.06 26.25
CA ASP A 388 34.08 -40.41 26.09
C ASP A 388 35.04 -40.46 24.89
N LEU A 389 36.34 -40.43 25.19
CA LEU A 389 37.40 -40.52 24.17
C LEU A 389 38.24 -41.79 24.35
N ASP A 390 37.69 -42.81 25.02
CA ASP A 390 38.38 -44.08 25.19
C ASP A 390 38.54 -44.78 23.84
N GLY A 391 39.79 -45.18 23.54
CA GLY A 391 40.14 -45.79 22.25
C GLY A 391 40.09 -44.83 21.04
N ALA A 392 39.87 -43.53 21.25
CA ALA A 392 39.85 -42.55 20.17
C ALA A 392 41.22 -42.45 19.47
N PRO A 393 41.27 -42.35 18.12
CA PRO A 393 42.50 -42.13 17.36
C PRO A 393 43.24 -40.86 17.79
N ALA A 394 44.56 -40.83 17.59
CA ALA A 394 45.41 -39.69 17.95
C ALA A 394 44.98 -38.40 17.21
N GLU A 395 44.44 -38.53 16.00
CA GLU A 395 43.90 -37.43 15.20
C GLU A 395 42.68 -36.79 15.86
N VAL A 396 41.81 -37.61 16.45
CA VAL A 396 40.62 -37.14 17.20
C VAL A 396 41.06 -36.41 18.47
N VAL A 397 42.02 -36.97 19.21
CA VAL A 397 42.57 -36.30 20.41
C VAL A 397 43.26 -34.98 20.07
N ALA A 398 43.99 -34.92 18.96
CA ALA A 398 44.57 -33.67 18.46
C ALA A 398 43.48 -32.65 18.07
N ALA A 399 42.39 -33.10 17.45
CA ALA A 399 41.25 -32.24 17.13
C ALA A 399 40.55 -31.71 18.40
N VAL A 400 40.29 -32.55 19.39
CA VAL A 400 39.74 -32.10 20.70
C VAL A 400 40.67 -31.10 21.37
N THR A 401 41.99 -31.32 21.30
CA THR A 401 42.99 -30.39 21.83
C THR A 401 42.86 -29.02 21.17
N GLU A 402 42.73 -28.94 19.85
CA GLU A 402 42.54 -27.67 19.15
C GLU A 402 41.20 -27.01 19.47
N VAL A 403 40.13 -27.78 19.68
CA VAL A 403 38.82 -27.27 20.12
C VAL A 403 38.89 -26.65 21.52
N ALA A 404 39.47 -27.37 22.50
CA ALA A 404 39.62 -26.89 23.87
C ALA A 404 40.37 -25.54 23.89
N TRP A 405 41.42 -25.47 23.11
CA TRP A 405 42.22 -24.28 22.97
C TRP A 405 41.53 -23.13 22.22
N ALA A 406 40.67 -23.42 21.22
CA ALA A 406 39.87 -22.40 20.54
C ALA A 406 38.84 -21.78 21.50
N VAL A 407 38.25 -22.57 22.39
CA VAL A 407 37.37 -22.09 23.47
C VAL A 407 38.12 -21.15 24.40
N LYS A 408 39.30 -21.56 24.88
CA LYS A 408 40.20 -20.73 25.70
C LYS A 408 40.58 -19.42 25.01
N ALA A 409 40.97 -19.49 23.73
CA ALA A 409 41.32 -18.31 22.95
C ALA A 409 40.14 -17.35 22.81
N TRP A 410 38.92 -17.86 22.60
CA TRP A 410 37.73 -17.03 22.50
C TRP A 410 37.40 -16.30 23.80
N LEU A 411 37.42 -17.02 24.94
CA LEU A 411 37.21 -16.40 26.26
C LEU A 411 38.28 -15.34 26.56
N TRP A 412 39.54 -15.62 26.22
CA TRP A 412 40.65 -14.70 26.40
C TRP A 412 40.54 -13.44 25.52
N GLU A 413 40.05 -13.59 24.28
CA GLU A 413 39.79 -12.46 23.37
C GLU A 413 38.67 -11.54 23.90
N ILE A 414 37.55 -12.10 24.36
CA ILE A 414 36.46 -11.30 24.94
C ILE A 414 36.93 -10.59 26.20
N ASP A 415 37.65 -11.28 27.08
CA ASP A 415 38.15 -10.71 28.33
C ASP A 415 39.03 -9.45 28.12
N ARG A 416 39.88 -9.48 27.08
CA ARG A 416 40.80 -8.37 26.75
C ARG A 416 40.19 -7.30 25.85
N GLY A 417 39.37 -7.70 24.88
CA GLY A 417 38.85 -6.82 23.83
C GLY A 417 37.40 -6.39 24.05
N GLY A 418 36.68 -7.00 24.99
CA GLY A 418 35.27 -6.72 25.29
C GLY A 418 34.41 -6.76 24.02
N HIS A 419 33.62 -5.70 23.85
CA HIS A 419 32.78 -5.50 22.67
C HIS A 419 33.57 -5.51 21.35
N ALA A 420 34.78 -4.95 21.32
CA ALA A 420 35.58 -4.88 20.09
C ALA A 420 35.99 -6.28 19.59
N ALA A 421 36.26 -7.23 20.50
CA ALA A 421 36.57 -8.61 20.12
C ALA A 421 35.36 -9.30 19.46
N VAL A 422 34.16 -9.07 19.99
CA VAL A 422 32.93 -9.63 19.44
C VAL A 422 32.59 -9.04 18.09
N THR A 423 32.62 -7.71 17.97
CA THR A 423 32.43 -7.00 16.70
C THR A 423 33.40 -7.53 15.63
N ALA A 424 34.69 -7.67 15.95
CA ALA A 424 35.68 -8.18 15.01
C ALA A 424 35.44 -9.63 14.55
N ARG A 425 34.79 -10.47 15.37
CA ARG A 425 34.37 -11.81 14.93
C ARG A 425 33.12 -11.74 14.06
N ILE A 426 32.13 -10.92 14.42
CA ILE A 426 30.90 -10.75 13.62
C ILE A 426 31.22 -10.16 12.25
N ASP A 427 32.12 -9.18 12.14
CA ASP A 427 32.58 -8.60 10.87
C ASP A 427 33.14 -9.65 9.91
N ARG A 428 33.79 -10.70 10.44
CA ARG A 428 34.31 -11.82 9.64
C ARG A 428 33.21 -12.80 9.21
N ILE A 429 32.12 -12.90 9.96
CA ILE A 429 30.98 -13.78 9.68
C ILE A 429 30.02 -13.13 8.71
N LEU A 430 29.69 -11.86 8.95
CA LEU A 430 28.70 -11.09 8.21
C LEU A 430 29.15 -9.62 8.10
N PRO A 431 29.97 -9.26 7.10
CA PRO A 431 30.55 -7.92 6.99
C PRO A 431 29.52 -6.77 6.94
N ASP A 432 28.33 -7.01 6.37
CA ASP A 432 27.25 -6.02 6.29
C ASP A 432 26.37 -5.96 7.55
N TRP A 433 26.73 -6.67 8.62
CA TRP A 433 25.89 -6.74 9.83
C TRP A 433 25.58 -5.39 10.52
N PRO A 434 26.39 -4.31 10.45
CA PRO A 434 26.04 -3.04 11.07
C PRO A 434 24.88 -2.33 10.35
N ARG A 435 24.54 -2.77 9.14
CA ARG A 435 23.35 -2.30 8.40
C ARG A 435 22.08 -3.04 8.81
N LEU A 436 22.19 -4.04 9.70
CA LEU A 436 21.06 -4.80 10.22
C LEU A 436 20.37 -4.02 11.32
N VAL A 437 19.04 -4.00 11.30
CA VAL A 437 18.26 -3.40 12.37
C VAL A 437 18.52 -4.17 13.67
N GLY A 438 18.90 -3.45 14.73
CA GLY A 438 19.04 -4.01 16.09
C GLY A 438 20.41 -4.63 16.38
N TRP A 439 21.41 -4.43 15.53
CA TRP A 439 22.78 -4.89 15.78
C TRP A 439 23.37 -4.31 17.08
N GLU A 440 22.96 -3.09 17.45
CA GLU A 440 23.36 -2.40 18.67
C GLU A 440 22.99 -3.21 19.92
N ALA A 441 21.90 -3.98 19.86
CA ALA A 441 21.47 -4.84 20.96
C ALA A 441 22.42 -6.02 21.18
N ILE A 442 23.01 -6.59 20.11
CA ILE A 442 23.93 -7.73 20.22
C ILE A 442 25.18 -7.33 21.01
N VAL A 443 25.75 -6.17 20.69
CA VAL A 443 26.97 -5.69 21.34
C VAL A 443 26.65 -4.99 22.66
N GLY A 444 25.70 -4.04 22.64
CA GLY A 444 25.39 -3.21 23.79
C GLY A 444 24.82 -3.97 24.99
N MET A 445 24.17 -5.11 24.78
CA MET A 445 23.65 -5.93 25.88
C MET A 445 24.61 -7.04 26.32
N MET A 446 25.81 -7.15 25.75
CA MET A 446 26.76 -8.18 26.16
C MET A 446 27.47 -7.80 27.47
N PRO A 447 27.45 -8.66 28.51
CA PRO A 447 27.95 -8.34 29.84
C PRO A 447 29.44 -8.68 29.95
N VAL A 448 30.30 -7.78 29.47
CA VAL A 448 31.77 -8.00 29.46
C VAL A 448 32.30 -8.37 30.85
N ASP A 449 31.78 -7.74 31.92
CA ASP A 449 32.18 -8.06 33.29
C ASP A 449 31.71 -9.45 33.73
N ALA A 450 30.48 -9.87 33.37
CA ALA A 450 30.02 -11.23 33.69
C ALA A 450 30.84 -12.28 32.94
N VAL A 451 31.27 -12.00 31.70
CA VAL A 451 32.19 -12.88 30.95
C VAL A 451 33.54 -12.95 31.65
N ARG A 452 34.07 -11.83 32.15
CA ARG A 452 35.33 -11.80 32.90
C ARG A 452 35.25 -12.63 34.18
N VAL A 453 34.23 -12.40 35.01
CA VAL A 453 34.00 -13.16 36.24
C VAL A 453 33.83 -14.65 35.95
N ALA A 454 33.06 -14.99 34.92
CA ALA A 454 32.89 -16.38 34.49
C ALA A 454 34.22 -17.00 34.06
N ARG A 455 35.00 -16.31 33.23
CA ARG A 455 36.33 -16.75 32.78
C ARG A 455 37.28 -16.95 33.94
N GLU A 456 37.35 -16.02 34.89
CA GLU A 456 38.21 -16.11 36.08
C GLU A 456 37.83 -17.30 36.96
N THR A 457 36.53 -17.60 37.06
CA THR A 457 36.02 -18.76 37.79
C THR A 457 36.36 -20.08 37.07
N TRP A 458 36.22 -20.12 35.74
CA TRP A 458 36.38 -21.35 34.95
C TRP A 458 37.84 -21.66 34.58
N PHE A 459 38.65 -20.62 34.36
CA PHE A 459 40.04 -20.70 33.93
C PHE A 459 40.89 -19.61 34.60
N PRO A 460 41.25 -19.78 35.89
CA PRO A 460 41.98 -18.76 36.65
C PRO A 460 43.36 -18.45 36.04
N HIS A 461 44.04 -19.45 35.47
CA HIS A 461 45.38 -19.31 34.88
C HIS A 461 45.39 -19.04 33.36
N LEU A 462 44.25 -18.70 32.75
CA LEU A 462 44.11 -18.60 31.29
C LEU A 462 45.15 -17.68 30.62
N ALA A 463 45.48 -16.55 31.25
CA ALA A 463 46.40 -15.57 30.67
C ALA A 463 47.83 -16.12 30.51
N GLU A 464 48.30 -16.89 31.50
CA GLU A 464 49.61 -17.54 31.47
C GLU A 464 49.65 -18.64 30.40
N GLU A 465 48.63 -19.49 30.38
CA GLU A 465 48.49 -20.59 29.42
C GLU A 465 48.44 -20.10 27.96
N MET A 466 47.70 -19.01 27.70
CA MET A 466 47.66 -18.38 26.38
C MET A 466 49.01 -17.77 26.01
N GLY A 467 49.75 -17.24 26.99
CA GLY A 467 51.13 -16.78 26.81
C GLY A 467 52.07 -17.90 26.38
N LEU A 468 52.01 -19.05 27.06
CA LEU A 468 52.77 -20.26 26.73
C LEU A 468 52.44 -20.73 25.31
N ARG A 469 51.15 -20.90 24.99
CA ARG A 469 50.73 -21.38 23.66
C ARG A 469 51.14 -20.46 22.52
N ARG A 470 51.12 -19.15 22.72
CA ARG A 470 51.61 -18.18 21.72
C ARG A 470 53.10 -18.31 21.43
N ARG A 471 53.90 -18.80 22.38
CA ARG A 471 55.33 -19.10 22.20
C ARG A 471 55.59 -20.51 21.66
N GLY A 472 54.55 -21.30 21.39
CA GLY A 472 54.68 -22.71 21.01
C GLY A 472 55.05 -23.62 22.20
N GLU A 473 55.00 -23.10 23.42
CA GLU A 473 55.15 -23.87 24.65
C GLU A 473 53.78 -24.44 25.06
N SER A 474 53.78 -25.44 25.94
CA SER A 474 52.54 -26.00 26.50
C SER A 474 52.62 -26.00 28.02
N PRO A 475 51.51 -25.72 28.72
CA PRO A 475 51.45 -25.85 30.18
C PRO A 475 51.92 -27.25 30.61
N ALA A 476 52.55 -27.33 31.78
CA ALA A 476 52.83 -28.62 32.39
C ALA A 476 51.50 -29.37 32.62
N LEU A 477 51.53 -30.70 32.52
CA LEU A 477 50.37 -31.50 32.88
C LEU A 477 50.03 -31.20 34.36
N PRO A 478 48.80 -30.77 34.69
CA PRO A 478 48.43 -30.59 36.08
C PRO A 478 48.61 -31.91 36.84
N PRO A 479 48.92 -31.87 38.16
CA PRO A 479 49.07 -33.08 38.96
C PRO A 479 47.84 -33.98 38.80
N ALA A 480 48.06 -35.30 38.86
CA ALA A 480 47.00 -36.28 38.68
C ALA A 480 45.80 -35.90 39.56
N LEU A 481 44.62 -35.80 38.95
CA LEU A 481 43.39 -35.59 39.71
C LEU A 481 43.34 -36.67 40.79
N PRO A 482 43.08 -36.32 42.06
CA PRO A 482 42.84 -37.35 43.06
C PRO A 482 41.69 -38.24 42.54
N PRO A 483 41.73 -39.56 42.80
CA PRO A 483 40.61 -40.42 42.44
C PRO A 483 39.35 -39.78 43.02
N VAL A 484 38.32 -39.65 42.18
CA VAL A 484 37.01 -39.19 42.62
C VAL A 484 36.51 -40.25 43.59
N THR A 485 36.79 -40.08 44.88
CA THR A 485 35.92 -40.63 45.91
C THR A 485 34.56 -40.05 45.59
N ALA A 486 33.63 -40.93 45.23
CA ALA A 486 32.23 -40.60 45.08
C ALA A 486 31.85 -39.61 46.18
N LEU A 487 31.38 -38.42 45.79
CA LEU A 487 30.67 -37.55 46.70
C LEU A 487 29.65 -38.44 47.44
N PRO A 488 29.51 -38.32 48.78
CA PRO A 488 28.51 -39.09 49.49
C PRO A 488 27.17 -38.84 48.80
N ARG A 489 26.58 -39.91 48.25
CA ARG A 489 25.16 -39.91 47.92
C ARG A 489 24.45 -39.59 49.22
N GLU A 490 23.96 -38.37 49.37
CA GLU A 490 22.91 -38.11 50.34
C GLU A 490 21.72 -39.01 49.96
N GLY A 491 21.43 -39.97 50.83
CA GLY A 491 20.33 -40.91 50.69
C GLY A 491 20.73 -42.34 50.36
N ALA A 492 21.18 -43.08 51.39
CA ALA A 492 20.65 -44.40 51.70
C ALA A 492 21.30 -44.94 52.99
N GLU A 493 20.52 -45.08 54.06
CA GLU A 493 20.13 -46.38 54.64
C GLU A 493 19.47 -46.19 56.01
N ALA A 494 18.19 -46.56 56.09
CA ALA A 494 17.67 -47.26 57.25
C ALA A 494 17.11 -48.59 56.72
N THR A 495 17.68 -49.66 57.25
CA THR A 495 17.50 -51.06 56.88
C THR A 495 16.13 -51.60 57.31
N GLY A 496 15.62 -52.62 56.58
CA GLY A 496 14.48 -53.41 57.07
C GLY A 496 13.84 -54.39 56.08
N ALA A 497 14.48 -55.55 55.90
CA ALA A 497 13.88 -56.87 55.64
C ALA A 497 13.01 -57.12 54.38
N GLY A 498 13.63 -57.79 53.39
CA GLY A 498 13.26 -59.14 52.90
C GLY A 498 11.83 -59.44 52.40
N GLY A 499 11.72 -59.72 51.09
CA GLY A 499 10.62 -60.50 50.52
C GLY A 499 10.55 -60.40 48.99
N ALA A 500 11.00 -61.42 48.27
CA ALA A 500 10.91 -61.53 46.82
C ALA A 500 9.48 -61.85 46.36
N VAL A 501 8.99 -61.24 45.26
CA VAL A 501 8.26 -61.88 44.15
C VAL A 501 8.02 -60.90 42.98
N ALA A 502 7.76 -61.50 41.81
CA ALA A 502 7.71 -61.04 40.42
C ALA A 502 6.72 -59.92 40.01
N ALA A 503 7.13 -59.22 38.93
CA ALA A 503 6.42 -58.89 37.68
C ALA A 503 5.03 -58.17 37.64
N GLU A 504 5.05 -57.05 36.90
CA GLU A 504 4.04 -56.49 35.97
C GLU A 504 2.80 -55.70 36.47
N SER A 505 2.57 -54.61 35.70
CA SER A 505 1.30 -53.98 35.27
C SER A 505 0.61 -52.91 36.14
N ASP A 506 0.48 -51.75 35.48
CA ASP A 506 -0.61 -50.75 35.44
C ASP A 506 -1.10 -50.01 36.69
N GLY A 507 -1.20 -48.69 36.50
CA GLY A 507 -2.38 -47.89 36.88
C GLY A 507 -2.20 -46.99 38.11
N ASP A 508 -1.87 -45.71 37.89
CA ASP A 508 -2.06 -44.67 38.90
C ASP A 508 -3.27 -43.80 38.55
N ASP A 509 -4.37 -44.12 39.22
CA ASP A 509 -5.42 -43.20 39.68
C ASP A 509 -5.11 -42.84 41.15
N LEU A 510 -5.86 -41.89 41.72
CA LEU A 510 -5.88 -41.37 43.11
C LEU A 510 -5.31 -39.95 43.27
N LEU A 511 -6.12 -38.90 43.40
CA LEU A 511 -7.07 -38.54 44.48
C LEU A 511 -6.41 -38.13 45.81
N LEU A 512 -6.57 -36.83 46.09
CA LEU A 512 -6.99 -36.17 47.34
C LEU A 512 -6.19 -36.43 48.63
N ASP A 513 -5.72 -35.37 49.29
CA ASP A 513 -6.53 -34.69 50.32
C ASP A 513 -5.83 -33.43 50.87
N ASP A 514 -6.66 -32.43 51.13
CA ASP A 514 -6.37 -31.18 51.85
C ASP A 514 -6.28 -31.46 53.37
N PRO A 515 -5.82 -30.51 54.20
CA PRO A 515 -6.83 -29.88 55.04
C PRO A 515 -6.62 -28.38 55.35
N GLU A 516 -7.74 -27.67 55.17
CA GLU A 516 -8.38 -26.63 55.99
C GLU A 516 -7.63 -25.96 57.16
N GLY A 517 -7.84 -24.63 57.25
CA GLY A 517 -7.51 -23.81 58.42
C GLY A 517 -8.09 -22.39 58.30
N ASP A 518 -9.42 -22.34 58.44
CA ASP A 518 -10.32 -21.19 58.39
C ASP A 518 -10.00 -20.09 59.44
N SER A 519 -10.24 -18.80 59.12
CA SER A 519 -10.99 -17.86 59.99
C SER A 519 -11.00 -16.39 59.54
N LEU A 520 -12.17 -15.97 59.07
CA LEU A 520 -12.98 -14.82 59.55
C LEU A 520 -12.55 -13.34 59.32
N LEU A 521 -13.28 -12.75 58.36
CA LEU A 521 -13.76 -11.37 58.10
C LEU A 521 -14.14 -10.53 59.35
N PRO A 522 -14.36 -9.17 59.32
CA PRO A 522 -15.07 -8.35 58.28
C PRO A 522 -14.43 -6.97 57.93
N ALA A 523 -14.68 -6.32 56.77
CA ALA A 523 -15.79 -5.42 56.38
C ALA A 523 -16.08 -4.33 57.45
N GLU A 524 -16.21 -3.00 57.22
CA GLU A 524 -16.87 -2.19 56.17
C GLU A 524 -16.43 -0.69 56.25
N ASP A 525 -16.68 0.06 55.16
CA ASP A 525 -17.09 1.49 55.01
C ASP A 525 -16.19 2.75 55.22
N ASP A 526 -16.22 3.57 54.16
CA ASP A 526 -15.87 5.00 53.87
C ASP A 526 -16.41 6.03 54.93
N PRO A 527 -16.05 7.36 55.01
CA PRO A 527 -15.68 8.26 53.90
C PRO A 527 -14.68 9.45 54.19
N LEU A 528 -14.27 10.12 53.10
CA LEU A 528 -13.95 11.56 52.90
C LEU A 528 -13.60 12.44 54.12
N LEU A 529 -12.48 13.18 54.07
CA LEU A 529 -12.45 14.64 54.30
C LEU A 529 -11.18 15.30 53.72
N VAL A 530 -11.40 16.41 53.03
CA VAL A 530 -10.42 17.35 52.50
C VAL A 530 -9.98 18.28 53.63
N ALA A 531 -8.68 18.48 53.82
CA ALA A 531 -8.15 19.65 54.50
C ALA A 531 -6.82 20.04 53.87
N GLU A 532 -6.78 21.27 53.37
CA GLU A 532 -5.59 22.01 52.95
C GLU A 532 -4.80 22.35 54.21
N ASP A 533 -3.50 22.00 54.25
CA ASP A 533 -2.57 22.65 55.18
C ASP A 533 -1.17 22.74 54.55
N GLU A 534 -0.78 23.98 54.26
CA GLU A 534 0.59 24.36 53.96
C GLU A 534 1.35 24.47 55.29
N GLY A 535 2.21 23.49 55.56
CA GLY A 535 3.03 23.51 56.76
C GLY A 535 4.27 22.65 56.59
N ALA A 536 5.37 23.28 56.18
CA ALA A 536 6.70 22.69 56.22
C ALA A 536 7.05 22.32 57.66
N GLY A 537 7.06 21.02 57.95
CA GLY A 537 7.54 20.43 59.18
C GLY A 537 8.35 19.18 58.85
N GLU A 538 9.64 19.21 59.18
CA GLU A 538 10.58 18.10 59.06
C GLU A 538 10.12 16.95 59.97
N GLY A 539 9.28 16.07 59.43
CA GLY A 539 8.96 14.78 60.04
C GLY A 539 9.76 13.71 59.31
N GLU A 540 10.67 13.03 60.01
CA GLU A 540 11.30 11.80 59.54
C GLU A 540 10.21 10.83 59.08
N ALA A 541 10.07 10.68 57.77
CA ALA A 541 9.23 9.67 57.18
C ALA A 541 9.83 8.30 57.53
N SER A 542 9.28 7.66 58.56
CA SER A 542 9.53 6.25 58.84
C SER A 542 9.04 5.45 57.63
N PHE A 543 9.98 5.00 56.80
CA PHE A 543 9.69 4.05 55.74
C PHE A 543 9.09 2.80 56.38
N PRO A 544 7.93 2.29 55.91
CA PRO A 544 7.41 1.02 56.40
C PRO A 544 8.50 -0.03 56.22
N GLU A 545 8.87 -0.71 57.31
CA GLU A 545 9.83 -1.83 57.27
C GLU A 545 9.30 -2.86 56.28
N ALA A 546 9.90 -2.86 55.08
CA ALA A 546 9.63 -3.87 54.09
C ALA A 546 10.02 -5.21 54.69
N SER A 547 9.06 -6.15 54.73
CA SER A 547 9.32 -7.53 55.13
C SER A 547 10.56 -8.03 54.40
N PRO A 548 11.52 -8.70 55.08
CA PRO A 548 12.80 -9.06 54.46
C PRO A 548 12.57 -9.83 53.17
N ALA A 549 12.91 -9.21 52.03
CA ALA A 549 12.80 -9.87 50.75
C ALA A 549 13.69 -11.12 50.78
N GLN A 550 13.11 -12.30 50.59
CA GLN A 550 13.89 -13.53 50.45
C GLN A 550 14.87 -13.36 49.29
N LEU A 551 16.15 -13.58 49.57
CA LEU A 551 17.18 -13.58 48.54
C LEU A 551 16.89 -14.73 47.56
N PRO A 552 16.95 -14.48 46.24
CA PRO A 552 16.82 -15.52 45.24
C PRO A 552 17.82 -16.66 45.48
N ALA A 553 17.39 -17.90 45.25
CA ALA A 553 18.16 -19.10 45.59
C ALA A 553 19.36 -19.33 44.66
N ASN A 554 19.34 -18.74 43.46
CA ASN A 554 20.41 -18.90 42.46
C ASN A 554 20.40 -17.75 41.42
N ASP A 555 21.47 -17.67 40.63
CA ASP A 555 21.67 -16.65 39.58
C ASP A 555 20.52 -16.63 38.53
N GLU A 556 19.83 -17.75 38.29
CA GLU A 556 18.70 -17.82 37.35
C GLU A 556 17.44 -17.15 37.91
N GLU A 557 17.19 -17.27 39.21
CA GLU A 557 16.10 -16.57 39.93
C GLU A 557 16.40 -15.07 40.07
N TRP A 558 17.67 -14.69 40.26
CA TRP A 558 18.08 -13.29 40.20
C TRP A 558 17.74 -12.62 38.86
N SER A 559 17.62 -13.40 37.78
CA SER A 559 17.32 -12.93 36.42
C SER A 559 15.87 -13.14 36.00
N LEU A 560 14.91 -13.18 36.93
CA LEU A 560 13.49 -13.35 36.63
C LEU A 560 12.94 -12.30 35.65
N GLY A 561 13.43 -11.05 35.72
CA GLY A 561 13.07 -9.96 34.81
C GLY A 561 13.77 -10.02 33.44
N GLY A 562 14.57 -11.04 33.18
CA GLY A 562 15.45 -11.15 32.02
C GLY A 562 16.86 -10.65 32.30
N GLY A 563 17.76 -10.89 31.34
CA GLY A 563 19.17 -10.55 31.44
C GLY A 563 20.07 -11.78 31.54
N TRP A 564 21.29 -11.54 31.99
CA TRP A 564 22.38 -12.52 31.97
C TRP A 564 22.58 -13.17 33.31
N TYR A 565 22.80 -14.49 33.29
CA TYR A 565 23.09 -15.25 34.49
C TYR A 565 24.04 -16.40 34.20
N ARG A 566 24.73 -16.86 35.24
CA ARG A 566 25.58 -18.05 35.16
C ARG A 566 24.81 -19.25 35.69
N GLN A 567 25.10 -20.41 35.13
CA GLN A 567 24.61 -21.69 35.64
C GLN A 567 25.68 -22.74 35.38
N GLY A 568 26.37 -23.16 36.44
CA GLY A 568 27.56 -24.02 36.32
C GLY A 568 28.62 -23.39 35.41
N PHE A 569 28.99 -24.11 34.34
CA PHE A 569 29.99 -23.68 33.35
C PHE A 569 29.37 -23.05 32.09
N ALA A 570 28.19 -22.44 32.22
CA ALA A 570 27.51 -21.73 31.16
C ALA A 570 27.14 -20.30 31.58
N LEU A 571 27.30 -19.36 30.64
CA LEU A 571 26.74 -18.02 30.70
C LEU A 571 25.53 -17.97 29.77
N ARG A 572 24.36 -17.66 30.34
CA ARG A 572 23.06 -17.73 29.67
C ARG A 572 22.40 -16.35 29.61
N TYR A 573 21.55 -16.16 28.61
CA TYR A 573 20.69 -14.98 28.46
C TYR A 573 19.21 -15.36 28.54
N ARG A 574 18.46 -14.76 29.46
CA ARG A 574 17.01 -14.89 29.57
C ARG A 574 16.32 -13.67 28.95
N PRO A 575 15.33 -13.85 28.05
CA PRO A 575 14.59 -12.71 27.52
C PRO A 575 13.72 -12.07 28.59
N GLY A 576 13.63 -10.74 28.57
CA GLY A 576 12.75 -9.99 29.48
C GLY A 576 11.27 -10.04 29.11
N GLY A 577 10.94 -10.48 27.90
CA GLY A 577 9.56 -10.60 27.43
C GLY A 577 9.42 -10.63 25.91
N HIS A 578 8.20 -10.42 25.42
CA HIS A 578 7.92 -10.34 23.98
C HIS A 578 8.58 -9.10 23.36
N GLY A 579 9.28 -9.28 22.24
CA GLY A 579 10.01 -8.20 21.58
C GLY A 579 11.40 -7.94 22.17
N ASP A 580 11.95 -8.87 22.95
CA ASP A 580 13.32 -8.81 23.46
C ASP A 580 14.33 -8.48 22.34
N PRO A 581 15.06 -7.36 22.44
CA PRO A 581 15.88 -6.86 21.34
C PRO A 581 17.10 -7.76 21.08
N TYR A 582 17.65 -8.40 22.11
CA TYR A 582 18.83 -9.25 21.99
C TYR A 582 18.51 -10.54 21.21
N LEU A 583 17.47 -11.27 21.62
CA LEU A 583 17.06 -12.49 20.90
C LEU A 583 16.54 -12.18 19.49
N ARG A 584 15.79 -11.08 19.34
CA ARG A 584 15.31 -10.65 18.01
C ARG A 584 16.48 -10.38 17.06
N ALA A 585 17.50 -9.66 17.51
CA ALA A 585 18.67 -9.35 16.70
C ALA A 585 19.45 -10.61 16.31
N TRP A 586 19.65 -11.55 17.25
CA TRP A 586 20.30 -12.82 16.94
C TRP A 586 19.53 -13.69 15.94
N LEU A 587 18.20 -13.71 16.02
CA LEU A 587 17.39 -14.45 15.05
C LEU A 587 17.43 -13.81 13.64
N GLU A 588 17.48 -12.48 13.54
CA GLU A 588 17.69 -11.75 12.28
C GLU A 588 19.07 -12.02 11.67
N VAL A 589 20.14 -12.04 12.49
CA VAL A 589 21.46 -12.44 12.02
C VAL A 589 21.42 -13.88 11.50
N ALA A 590 20.85 -14.80 12.28
CA ALA A 590 20.76 -16.20 11.91
C ALA A 590 19.99 -16.43 10.60
N SER A 591 18.95 -15.63 10.30
CA SER A 591 18.17 -15.76 9.06
C SER A 591 18.91 -15.28 7.81
N ARG A 592 19.99 -14.50 7.96
CA ARG A 592 20.84 -14.02 6.86
C ARG A 592 22.07 -14.87 6.61
N LEU A 593 22.42 -15.74 7.54
CA LEU A 593 23.51 -16.69 7.35
C LEU A 593 23.09 -17.80 6.37
N PRO A 594 24.06 -18.45 5.70
CA PRO A 594 23.79 -19.63 4.88
C PRO A 594 22.95 -20.66 5.66
N SER A 595 21.95 -21.25 5.00
CA SER A 595 21.06 -22.24 5.60
C SER A 595 21.74 -23.59 5.92
N THR A 596 23.01 -23.74 5.54
CA THR A 596 23.87 -24.90 5.82
C THR A 596 24.94 -24.55 6.86
N GLY A 597 25.57 -25.57 7.45
CA GLY A 597 26.62 -25.38 8.46
C GLY A 597 26.11 -24.65 9.71
N SER A 598 26.96 -23.82 10.32
CA SER A 598 26.62 -23.12 11.57
C SER A 598 25.52 -22.09 11.46
N GLY A 599 25.37 -21.44 10.30
CA GLY A 599 24.25 -20.52 10.05
C GLY A 599 22.91 -21.24 10.15
N GLY A 600 22.79 -22.36 9.42
CA GLY A 600 21.62 -23.24 9.48
C GLY A 600 21.37 -23.82 10.86
N ALA A 601 22.42 -24.27 11.56
CA ALA A 601 22.31 -24.80 12.92
C ALA A 601 21.83 -23.73 13.92
N LEU A 602 22.35 -22.51 13.83
CA LEU A 602 21.93 -21.40 14.69
C LEU A 602 20.47 -21.00 14.41
N PHE A 603 20.09 -20.84 13.14
CA PHE A 603 18.72 -20.51 12.78
C PHE A 603 17.73 -21.60 13.22
N SER A 604 18.11 -22.88 13.07
CA SER A 604 17.30 -24.00 13.54
C SER A 604 17.15 -23.99 15.07
N HIS A 605 18.24 -23.71 15.80
CA HIS A 605 18.24 -23.65 17.26
C HIS A 605 17.39 -22.50 17.81
N LEU A 606 17.55 -21.27 17.28
CA LEU A 606 16.76 -20.11 17.71
C LEU A 606 15.31 -20.15 17.17
N GLY A 607 15.12 -20.83 16.05
CA GLY A 607 13.83 -20.97 15.38
C GLY A 607 12.99 -22.14 15.85
N ASP A 608 13.51 -23.01 16.71
CA ASP A 608 12.79 -24.15 17.25
C ASP A 608 11.56 -23.68 18.07
N PRO A 609 10.40 -24.35 17.99
CA PRO A 609 9.26 -24.01 18.83
C PRO A 609 9.62 -24.10 20.32
N GLY A 610 10.42 -25.08 20.72
CA GLY A 610 10.97 -25.20 22.06
C GLY A 610 12.20 -24.34 22.31
N ALA A 611 12.55 -23.35 21.47
CA ALA A 611 13.64 -22.42 21.76
C ALA A 611 13.24 -21.39 22.83
N VAL A 612 14.24 -20.76 23.45
CA VAL A 612 14.02 -19.61 24.34
C VAL A 612 13.40 -18.47 23.54
N GLY A 613 12.40 -17.79 24.10
CA GLY A 613 11.60 -16.78 23.40
C GLY A 613 10.52 -17.35 22.47
N GLY A 614 10.74 -18.53 21.86
CA GLY A 614 9.72 -19.19 21.02
C GLY A 614 9.21 -18.35 19.85
N CYS A 615 10.00 -17.37 19.37
CA CYS A 615 9.56 -16.32 18.45
C CYS A 615 8.86 -16.88 17.20
N LEU A 616 9.43 -17.96 16.69
CA LEU A 616 9.03 -18.64 15.48
C LEU A 616 7.78 -19.54 15.66
N ARG A 617 7.20 -19.66 16.86
CA ARG A 617 5.85 -20.21 17.03
C ARG A 617 4.78 -19.29 16.43
N CYS A 618 5.02 -17.98 16.50
CA CYS A 618 4.07 -16.97 16.06
C CYS A 618 4.57 -16.21 14.83
N HIS A 619 5.87 -15.90 14.74
CA HIS A 619 6.44 -15.15 13.62
C HIS A 619 6.81 -16.07 12.45
N ARG A 620 6.53 -15.58 11.24
CA ARG A 620 6.78 -16.35 10.02
C ARG A 620 8.15 -16.01 9.43
N ALA A 621 8.92 -17.03 9.12
CA ALA A 621 10.05 -16.96 8.22
C ALA A 621 9.57 -17.20 6.78
N VAL A 622 9.91 -16.29 5.87
CA VAL A 622 9.56 -16.37 4.45
C VAL A 622 10.86 -16.51 3.66
N ALA A 623 11.00 -17.66 2.99
CA ALA A 623 12.10 -17.91 2.07
C ALA A 623 11.92 -17.06 0.80
N GLY A 624 12.95 -16.30 0.44
CA GLY A 624 13.12 -15.65 -0.85
C GLY A 624 14.18 -16.37 -1.69
N GLU A 625 14.60 -15.73 -2.79
CA GLU A 625 15.71 -16.18 -3.64
C GLU A 625 17.05 -16.07 -2.88
N GLY A 626 17.34 -17.06 -2.02
CA GLY A 626 18.61 -17.18 -1.27
C GLY A 626 18.67 -16.44 0.07
N GLU A 627 17.60 -15.73 0.48
CA GLU A 627 17.52 -14.98 1.75
C GLU A 627 16.25 -15.37 2.52
N VAL A 628 16.34 -15.53 3.85
CA VAL A 628 15.18 -15.75 4.72
C VAL A 628 14.81 -14.44 5.40
N SER A 629 13.60 -13.96 5.15
CA SER A 629 13.06 -12.75 5.79
C SER A 629 12.08 -13.11 6.92
N LEU A 630 12.18 -12.41 8.04
CA LEU A 630 11.29 -12.61 9.20
C LEU A 630 10.16 -11.57 9.20
N ARG A 631 8.94 -12.03 9.44
CA ARG A 631 7.76 -11.16 9.56
C ARG A 631 7.40 -10.91 11.03
N TRP A 632 7.79 -9.74 11.51
CA TRP A 632 7.54 -9.31 12.89
C TRP A 632 6.17 -8.67 13.09
N HIS A 633 5.61 -8.07 12.05
CA HIS A 633 4.38 -7.30 12.16
C HIS A 633 3.20 -8.05 11.55
N ALA A 634 2.04 -7.95 12.22
CA ALA A 634 0.77 -8.32 11.63
C ALA A 634 0.47 -7.43 10.41
N TRP A 635 -0.44 -7.89 9.55
CA TRP A 635 -0.90 -7.05 8.45
C TRP A 635 -1.65 -5.83 9.01
N ALA A 636 -1.34 -4.65 8.46
CA ALA A 636 -2.08 -3.42 8.70
C ALA A 636 -2.37 -2.74 7.35
N PRO A 637 -3.48 -2.00 7.22
CA PRO A 637 -3.71 -1.14 6.06
C PRO A 637 -2.55 -0.14 5.92
N GLN A 638 -1.96 -0.03 4.73
CA GLN A 638 -0.93 1.00 4.51
C GLN A 638 -1.60 2.35 4.26
N ALA A 639 -1.05 3.40 4.86
CA ALA A 639 -1.51 4.77 4.63
C ALA A 639 -1.33 5.14 3.14
N GLY A 640 -2.39 5.66 2.51
CA GLY A 640 -2.38 6.09 1.11
C GLY A 640 -2.68 4.99 0.08
N GLU A 641 -2.74 3.71 0.47
CA GLU A 641 -3.18 2.64 -0.43
C GLU A 641 -4.70 2.68 -0.66
N ARG A 642 -5.11 2.63 -1.92
CA ARG A 642 -6.50 2.52 -2.35
C ARG A 642 -6.64 1.26 -3.19
N PRO A 643 -6.80 0.08 -2.55
CA PRO A 643 -7.01 -1.16 -3.28
C PRO A 643 -8.30 -1.10 -4.09
N PHE A 644 -8.34 -1.91 -5.15
CA PHE A 644 -9.50 -2.05 -6.03
C PHE A 644 -10.76 -2.48 -5.28
N SER A 645 -10.65 -3.46 -4.40
CA SER A 645 -11.77 -3.91 -3.57
C SER A 645 -11.69 -3.28 -2.18
N ARG A 646 -12.81 -2.75 -1.70
CA ARG A 646 -13.01 -2.28 -0.33
C ARG A 646 -14.15 -3.07 0.32
N PHE A 647 -14.06 -3.22 1.63
CA PHE A 647 -15.14 -3.75 2.46
C PHE A 647 -15.11 -3.00 3.78
N SER A 648 -16.27 -2.58 4.28
CA SER A 648 -16.42 -1.93 5.58
C SER A 648 -17.20 -2.83 6.54
N HIS A 649 -16.63 -3.08 7.71
CA HIS A 649 -17.30 -3.89 8.75
C HIS A 649 -18.41 -3.11 9.45
N ALA A 650 -18.28 -1.78 9.59
CA ALA A 650 -19.23 -0.92 10.31
C ALA A 650 -20.71 -1.18 9.99
N PRO A 651 -21.18 -1.12 8.71
CA PRO A 651 -22.58 -1.35 8.40
C PRO A 651 -23.03 -2.80 8.65
N HIS A 652 -22.09 -3.73 8.74
CA HIS A 652 -22.36 -5.16 8.93
C HIS A 652 -22.34 -5.56 10.41
N THR A 653 -21.71 -4.77 11.28
CA THR A 653 -21.55 -5.09 12.70
C THR A 653 -22.31 -4.14 13.64
N ALA A 654 -22.92 -3.07 13.12
CA ALA A 654 -23.62 -2.06 13.92
C ALA A 654 -25.04 -2.44 14.38
N GLN A 655 -25.50 -3.67 14.14
CA GLN A 655 -26.80 -4.15 14.63
C GLN A 655 -26.75 -4.41 16.15
N ALA A 656 -27.85 -4.14 16.87
CA ALA A 656 -27.91 -4.24 18.33
C ALA A 656 -27.51 -5.65 18.84
N GLY A 657 -26.33 -5.75 19.47
CA GLY A 657 -25.74 -6.98 19.99
C GLY A 657 -24.22 -7.01 19.82
N PRO A 658 -23.52 -8.01 20.40
CA PRO A 658 -22.09 -8.20 20.14
C PRO A 658 -21.85 -8.50 18.64
N PRO A 659 -20.75 -7.99 18.05
CA PRO A 659 -20.48 -8.15 16.63
C PRO A 659 -20.37 -9.64 16.26
N ASN A 660 -21.33 -10.15 15.48
CA ASN A 660 -21.33 -11.53 15.03
C ASN A 660 -20.46 -11.72 13.77
N CYS A 661 -19.16 -11.88 13.96
CA CYS A 661 -18.23 -12.15 12.86
C CYS A 661 -18.47 -13.51 12.19
N SER A 662 -19.07 -14.47 12.90
CA SER A 662 -19.23 -15.85 12.45
C SER A 662 -20.26 -16.02 11.31
N GLY A 663 -21.10 -15.00 11.10
CA GLY A 663 -22.01 -14.95 9.94
C GLY A 663 -21.29 -14.94 8.60
N CYS A 664 -20.11 -14.30 8.53
CA CYS A 664 -19.30 -14.20 7.31
C CYS A 664 -18.00 -15.02 7.40
N HIS A 665 -17.40 -15.12 8.60
CA HIS A 665 -16.14 -15.83 8.81
C HIS A 665 -16.39 -17.21 9.43
N ARG A 666 -16.06 -18.27 8.67
CA ARG A 666 -16.16 -19.64 9.16
C ARG A 666 -14.79 -20.21 9.50
N LEU A 667 -14.68 -20.91 10.61
CA LEU A 667 -13.47 -21.62 11.00
C LEU A 667 -13.27 -22.86 10.15
N GLU A 668 -12.03 -23.13 9.78
CA GLU A 668 -11.62 -24.42 9.23
C GLU A 668 -11.67 -25.52 10.30
N PRO A 669 -11.61 -26.80 9.90
CA PRO A 669 -11.30 -27.89 10.82
C PRO A 669 -9.91 -27.70 11.44
N VAL A 670 -9.71 -28.23 12.66
CA VAL A 670 -8.39 -28.23 13.30
C VAL A 670 -7.45 -29.13 12.48
N PRO A 671 -6.24 -28.66 12.13
CA PRO A 671 -5.25 -29.49 11.43
C PRO A 671 -4.92 -30.75 12.24
N THR A 672 -4.94 -31.91 11.60
CA THR A 672 -4.65 -33.21 12.25
C THR A 672 -3.16 -33.55 12.26
N ALA A 673 -2.34 -32.89 11.44
CA ALA A 673 -0.90 -33.10 11.35
C ALA A 673 -0.13 -31.94 11.99
N PRO A 674 1.06 -32.20 12.59
CA PRO A 674 1.96 -31.13 13.02
C PRO A 674 2.36 -30.30 11.79
N GLU A 675 2.18 -28.98 11.89
CA GLU A 675 2.46 -28.08 10.78
C GLU A 675 3.97 -28.10 10.45
N LYS A 676 4.32 -28.55 9.23
CA LYS A 676 5.72 -28.57 8.77
C LYS A 676 6.22 -27.16 8.48
N ARG A 677 7.51 -26.92 8.72
CA ARG A 677 8.20 -25.63 8.54
C ARG A 677 8.92 -25.58 7.18
N PRO A 678 8.87 -24.48 6.41
CA PRO A 678 8.12 -23.24 6.65
C PRO A 678 6.61 -23.46 6.54
N LEU A 679 5.84 -22.84 7.43
CA LEU A 679 4.38 -22.88 7.41
C LEU A 679 3.88 -22.44 6.03
N PRO A 680 3.04 -23.24 5.34
CA PRO A 680 2.42 -22.79 4.10
C PRO A 680 1.64 -21.48 4.33
N PRO A 681 1.25 -20.76 3.28
CA PRO A 681 0.27 -19.69 3.37
C PRO A 681 -1.12 -20.28 3.67
N VAL A 682 -1.26 -20.91 4.83
CA VAL A 682 -2.52 -21.46 5.33
C VAL A 682 -3.38 -20.29 5.75
N SER A 683 -4.68 -20.43 5.55
CA SER A 683 -5.80 -19.52 5.75
C SER A 683 -5.88 -18.84 7.14
N GLY A 684 -4.93 -19.11 8.04
CA GLY A 684 -4.98 -18.74 9.44
C GLY A 684 -6.12 -19.43 10.17
N GLY A 685 -6.58 -20.60 9.69
CA GLY A 685 -7.72 -21.34 10.24
C GLY A 685 -9.10 -20.78 9.89
N LEU A 686 -9.21 -19.89 8.90
CA LEU A 686 -10.47 -19.31 8.43
C LEU A 686 -10.73 -19.69 6.98
N GLN A 687 -11.94 -20.16 6.69
CA GLN A 687 -12.37 -20.47 5.33
C GLN A 687 -12.43 -19.18 4.49
N ALA A 688 -12.19 -19.31 3.19
CA ALA A 688 -12.38 -18.21 2.26
C ALA A 688 -13.86 -17.77 2.23
N ILE A 689 -14.09 -16.46 2.27
CA ILE A 689 -15.44 -15.90 2.11
C ILE A 689 -15.92 -16.15 0.68
N THR A 690 -17.17 -16.56 0.52
CA THR A 690 -17.81 -16.76 -0.78
C THR A 690 -18.74 -15.61 -1.13
N SER A 691 -18.99 -15.41 -2.43
CA SER A 691 -19.93 -14.40 -2.93
C SER A 691 -21.36 -14.63 -2.45
N ASP A 692 -21.74 -15.88 -2.22
CA ASP A 692 -23.11 -16.26 -1.82
C ASP A 692 -23.53 -15.64 -0.49
N GLY A 693 -22.59 -15.52 0.47
CA GLY A 693 -22.86 -14.87 1.75
C GLY A 693 -23.22 -13.38 1.59
N CYS A 694 -22.57 -12.69 0.66
CA CYS A 694 -22.89 -11.30 0.35
C CYS A 694 -24.20 -11.19 -0.45
N ALA A 695 -24.45 -12.14 -1.37
CA ALA A 695 -25.59 -12.13 -2.27
C ALA A 695 -26.94 -12.32 -1.56
N ALA A 696 -26.92 -12.87 -0.34
CA ALA A 696 -28.10 -12.97 0.51
C ALA A 696 -28.72 -11.59 0.84
N CYS A 697 -27.88 -10.58 1.00
CA CYS A 697 -28.30 -9.21 1.35
C CYS A 697 -28.14 -8.22 0.18
N HIS A 698 -27.08 -8.35 -0.62
CA HIS A 698 -26.80 -7.49 -1.78
C HIS A 698 -27.45 -8.07 -3.04
N ARG A 699 -28.71 -7.68 -3.24
CA ARG A 699 -29.56 -8.15 -4.35
C ARG A 699 -30.58 -7.08 -4.71
N PRO A 700 -31.21 -7.15 -5.89
CA PRO A 700 -32.31 -6.25 -6.24
C PRO A 700 -33.40 -6.26 -5.16
N GLY A 701 -33.75 -5.07 -4.66
CA GLY A 701 -34.71 -4.88 -3.55
C GLY A 701 -34.14 -5.09 -2.14
N GLY A 702 -32.84 -5.36 -2.01
CA GLY A 702 -32.11 -5.44 -0.75
C GLY A 702 -31.11 -4.29 -0.57
N ALA A 703 -29.93 -4.59 -0.04
CA ALA A 703 -28.82 -3.63 0.04
C ALA A 703 -28.25 -3.33 -1.36
N ASP A 704 -27.70 -2.12 -1.55
CA ASP A 704 -27.10 -1.67 -2.81
C ASP A 704 -26.08 -2.69 -3.33
N ASP A 705 -26.29 -3.19 -4.54
CA ASP A 705 -25.52 -4.26 -5.17
C ASP A 705 -24.68 -3.78 -6.36
N SER A 706 -24.48 -2.46 -6.46
CA SER A 706 -23.67 -1.86 -7.50
C SER A 706 -22.18 -2.19 -7.36
N CYS A 707 -21.46 -2.17 -8.48
CA CYS A 707 -20.01 -2.40 -8.55
C CYS A 707 -19.26 -1.46 -7.59
N ARG A 708 -19.74 -0.22 -7.42
CA ARG A 708 -19.06 0.82 -6.64
C ARG A 708 -19.29 0.72 -5.13
N SER A 709 -20.24 -0.11 -4.69
CA SER A 709 -20.40 -0.44 -3.28
C SER A 709 -19.13 -1.15 -2.76
N CYS A 710 -18.57 -2.05 -3.58
CA CYS A 710 -17.40 -2.87 -3.23
C CYS A 710 -16.11 -2.46 -3.95
N HIS A 711 -16.18 -1.85 -5.15
CA HIS A 711 -15.02 -1.53 -5.96
C HIS A 711 -14.74 -0.02 -6.04
N ARG A 712 -13.46 0.33 -5.98
CA ARG A 712 -12.96 1.68 -6.27
C ARG A 712 -12.55 1.73 -7.73
N TYR A 713 -12.98 2.80 -8.42
CA TYR A 713 -12.51 3.05 -9.79
C TYR A 713 -11.05 3.48 -9.79
N HIS A 714 -10.74 4.57 -9.07
CA HIS A 714 -9.39 5.08 -8.90
C HIS A 714 -8.66 4.29 -7.82
N VAL A 715 -7.62 3.55 -8.22
CA VAL A 715 -6.82 2.75 -7.32
C VAL A 715 -5.41 3.31 -7.21
N THR A 716 -4.85 3.22 -6.02
CA THR A 716 -3.43 3.41 -5.75
C THR A 716 -2.94 2.10 -5.19
N ILE A 717 -2.39 1.27 -6.07
CA ILE A 717 -1.77 0.02 -5.66
C ILE A 717 -0.29 0.33 -5.48
N ASN A 718 0.16 0.46 -4.24
CA ASN A 718 1.55 0.14 -3.93
C ASN A 718 1.64 -1.37 -4.11
N LEU A 719 1.94 -1.83 -5.32
CA LEU A 719 2.51 -3.16 -5.41
C LEU A 719 3.81 -3.04 -4.61
N PRO A 720 4.02 -3.79 -3.51
CA PRO A 720 5.39 -4.03 -3.10
C PRO A 720 6.04 -4.53 -4.38
N ALA A 721 7.06 -3.82 -4.87
CA ALA A 721 7.77 -4.21 -6.06
C ALA A 721 8.06 -5.71 -5.89
N SER A 722 7.27 -6.56 -6.55
CA SER A 722 7.68 -7.93 -6.73
C SER A 722 8.98 -7.71 -7.47
N ARG A 723 10.09 -8.13 -6.86
CA ARG A 723 11.45 -7.86 -7.33
C ARG A 723 11.64 -8.21 -8.83
N ALA A 724 10.70 -8.94 -9.43
CA ALA A 724 10.49 -9.11 -10.85
C ALA A 724 10.40 -7.82 -11.71
N CYS A 725 9.89 -6.69 -11.20
CA CYS A 725 9.79 -5.46 -11.99
C CYS A 725 10.92 -4.44 -11.74
N SER A 726 11.64 -4.53 -10.62
CA SER A 726 12.76 -3.61 -10.31
C SER A 726 14.10 -4.04 -10.93
N GLN A 727 14.16 -5.21 -11.57
CA GLN A 727 15.39 -5.76 -12.18
C GLN A 727 15.34 -5.92 -13.71
N LEU A 728 14.23 -5.59 -14.36
CA LEU A 728 14.19 -5.58 -15.83
C LEU A 728 14.62 -4.20 -16.30
N ALA A 729 15.79 -4.14 -16.94
CA ALA A 729 16.23 -2.96 -17.67
C ALA A 729 15.14 -2.56 -18.69
N PRO A 730 14.95 -1.24 -18.97
CA PRO A 730 13.92 -0.75 -19.90
C PRO A 730 13.94 -1.46 -21.27
N GLU A 731 15.11 -1.93 -21.71
CA GLU A 731 15.31 -2.62 -22.97
C GLU A 731 14.70 -4.03 -23.02
N THR A 732 14.57 -4.72 -21.89
CA THR A 732 13.99 -6.08 -21.85
C THR A 732 12.45 -6.04 -21.93
N LEU A 733 11.83 -4.93 -21.53
CA LEU A 733 10.39 -4.68 -21.66
C LEU A 733 10.00 -4.44 -23.14
N MET A 734 10.85 -3.75 -23.91
CA MET A 734 10.64 -3.54 -25.34
C MET A 734 10.80 -4.82 -26.18
N ARG A 735 11.73 -5.72 -25.81
CA ARG A 735 11.98 -6.95 -26.60
C ARG A 735 10.91 -8.04 -26.46
N ARG A 736 10.11 -8.05 -25.38
CA ARG A 736 8.98 -8.99 -25.23
C ARG A 736 7.62 -8.45 -25.68
N CYS A 737 7.46 -7.13 -25.80
CA CYS A 737 6.21 -6.50 -26.25
C CYS A 737 6.26 -5.93 -27.69
N GLY A 738 7.33 -6.18 -28.43
CA GLY A 738 7.53 -5.68 -29.79
C GLY A 738 8.10 -6.72 -30.74
N ALA A 739 7.25 -7.65 -31.20
CA ALA A 739 7.34 -8.28 -32.51
C ALA A 739 6.02 -9.02 -32.80
N SER A 740 5.37 -8.63 -33.89
CA SER A 740 4.09 -9.12 -34.46
C SER A 740 2.81 -8.45 -33.96
#